data_AF-A0A5Q0SGV7-F1
#
_entry.id   AF-A0A5Q0SGV7-F1
#
_cell.length_a   1.000
_cell.length_b   1.000
_cell.length_c   1.000
_cell.angle_alpha   90.00
_cell.angle_beta   90.00
_cell.angle_gamma   90.00
#
_symmetry.space_group_name_H-M   'P 1'
#
loop_
_entity.id
_entity.type
_entity.pdbx_description
1 polymer ?
#
loop_
_entity_poly.entity_id
_entity_poly.type
_entity_poly.pdbx_seq_one_letter_code
_entity_poly.pdbx_strand_id
1 'polypeptide(L)'
;MEVNIRLLLLVLTILSIIPVSMIFSPHTNLNVQSLSQSHSLNRVYFPPSAHNISPLKIGDQINPYAYYSSEPAPMGIADYGLSPNGPFIRNTTSWWGIVEINGLSAISNGSSWVSFQLNVVLNYQYNGNTYALWVQDVAVYNTESGETYILDNIWNFTSPKANVNGLEGNGGIYYDSNSGLLYYAYEAPNPTTLTLPATIQLFVSVSTNTNGQPVIYFWYNDGNGWVNYDVVTVTNVFDASNVYFLVDGYTTTGNGLLYDAELVMGGPGGGLCANVFYSDVFFFLYYWNGHNYQEVRNAYNFGSDTAETVNNVNVGEYYYPLYGILTSGLTSGRGSLSQIWNQDNTVQLTIYANTYDGYVYVYNESYPYSTATQYENSIPLSEMSFAGGQVTLTLYPMNYAILVYNQNGQLVGEANINTYSGENAVTSTTQFSVSVSNTILKVAVHSTSTINININAYGTVTVNVIGPQSGLSYSLSQTQFYVDGSGTTTLTINGINTGTYTLIVNVTLFPGYYIIQTITVNVIVITVPFTLTYTVNGQSLPQSPEVTFNFPNGTVMTIPFTSGFTIQVPTGTTYTVQQIIGGGSNVRWATENQVSGTISGSTSISVTYYEQFLVTFNYQVINGQWSYGSPSVTYYYFGTPTVASTPTTVWVDYNSPYQFSQMITSNSERIIGTNYQGTITFPGTITANYYVQYYISVNSPIPVYALVNGKNVSLVSNWYNGSVTINVENITYYPSQLTRDVIISVSPSNIIDVTSPITITVNTITQYYVNVSTPMPIYAIINGKNTTLTSNWYNSGTEINVENITYYPSTSERYVMKSISPGMVFTISSPTNVEITAIKQYFIRVNSVIPVKAYINGTLSYLNSSWINEYTNIGILNYTYYVNSQQRYVILNISPQSFTVKNPLSVNVSTVRQFLVTINNVSTWYNEGSKVLLSANVPIYDVGKFVGTYNVSPGTYITVNSPIVERLVLSPNYVFYGGIAGAVIAIVIAVVLLSKRKGKGK
;
A
#
# COMPACT_ATOMS: atom_id res chain seq x y z
N MET A 1 72.95 24.95 9.53
CA MET A 1 72.61 25.48 10.88
C MET A 1 71.16 25.09 11.19
N GLU A 2 70.83 23.85 11.54
CA GLU A 2 71.54 22.86 12.40
C GLU A 2 71.61 23.31 13.88
N VAL A 3 71.31 22.48 14.90
CA VAL A 3 70.87 21.07 14.88
C VAL A 3 70.21 20.64 16.22
N ASN A 4 69.23 19.72 16.17
CA ASN A 4 68.77 18.79 17.23
C ASN A 4 68.29 19.33 18.62
N ILE A 5 67.79 18.48 19.54
CA ILE A 5 66.57 17.63 19.50
C ILE A 5 66.11 17.31 20.94
N ARG A 6 64.79 17.29 21.12
CA ARG A 6 63.91 16.75 22.19
C ARG A 6 64.47 15.83 23.31
N LEU A 7 64.04 16.11 24.57
CA LEU A 7 63.50 15.14 25.57
C LEU A 7 62.78 15.96 26.68
N LEU A 8 61.44 16.05 26.78
CA LEU A 8 60.39 15.12 27.25
C LEU A 8 60.13 15.14 28.79
N LEU A 9 58.99 15.76 29.18
CA LEU A 9 58.20 15.70 30.45
C LEU A 9 58.87 15.95 31.82
N LEU A 10 58.39 16.99 32.55
CA LEU A 10 57.47 16.92 33.72
C LEU A 10 57.50 18.30 34.46
N VAL A 11 56.62 19.29 34.19
CA VAL A 11 55.19 19.48 34.61
C VAL A 11 55.03 20.13 36.01
N LEU A 12 54.11 21.12 36.11
CA LEU A 12 53.66 21.93 37.29
C LEU A 12 54.68 23.00 37.82
N THR A 13 54.55 24.29 37.47
CA THR A 13 53.72 25.40 38.07
C THR A 13 54.33 26.03 39.34
N ILE A 14 54.14 27.31 39.69
CA ILE A 14 53.07 28.30 39.39
C ILE A 14 53.66 29.64 38.88
N LEU A 15 52.87 30.40 38.10
CA LEU A 15 53.13 31.81 37.75
C LEU A 15 52.20 32.75 38.54
N SER A 16 52.72 33.90 38.96
CA SER A 16 51.93 35.04 39.45
C SER A 16 52.62 36.36 39.11
N ILE A 17 51.99 37.19 38.26
CA ILE A 17 52.26 38.65 38.12
C ILE A 17 51.00 39.35 37.59
N ILE A 18 50.50 40.22 38.47
CA ILE A 18 49.74 41.47 38.30
C ILE A 18 49.73 42.08 36.87
N PRO A 19 48.56 42.48 36.33
CA PRO A 19 48.46 43.51 35.29
C PRO A 19 48.46 44.93 35.88
N VAL A 20 49.11 45.88 35.20
CA VAL A 20 49.25 47.29 35.65
C VAL A 20 48.16 48.19 35.03
N SER A 21 47.84 49.29 35.71
CA SER A 21 46.78 50.26 35.40
C SER A 21 46.90 50.99 34.05
N MET A 22 45.74 51.46 33.58
CA MET A 22 45.54 52.22 32.33
C MET A 22 46.22 53.61 32.36
N ILE A 23 46.74 54.07 31.20
CA ILE A 23 46.98 55.50 30.91
C ILE A 23 46.56 55.83 29.47
N PHE A 24 45.43 56.56 29.37
CA PHE A 24 45.01 57.54 28.35
C PHE A 24 45.27 57.35 26.84
N SER A 25 44.17 57.31 26.08
CA SER A 25 44.08 57.84 24.71
C SER A 25 43.80 59.35 24.71
N PRO A 26 44.24 60.12 23.69
CA PRO A 26 43.78 61.48 23.43
C PRO A 26 42.77 61.58 22.26
N HIS A 27 41.98 62.65 22.26
CA HIS A 27 40.99 63.08 21.24
C HIS A 27 39.66 62.28 21.20
N THR A 28 38.47 62.91 21.13
CA THR A 28 38.14 64.35 20.97
C THR A 28 36.83 64.72 21.68
N ASN A 29 36.67 66.00 22.03
CA ASN A 29 35.48 66.53 22.71
C ASN A 29 34.19 66.41 21.87
N LEU A 30 33.06 66.12 22.54
CA LEU A 30 31.74 66.62 22.17
C LEU A 30 31.11 67.31 23.38
N ASN A 31 30.26 68.32 23.12
CA ASN A 31 29.73 69.19 24.17
C ASN A 31 28.70 68.46 25.05
N VAL A 32 28.81 68.64 26.37
CA VAL A 32 27.70 68.38 27.29
C VAL A 32 26.63 69.44 27.05
N GLN A 33 25.55 69.07 26.35
CA GLN A 33 24.25 69.70 26.55
C GLN A 33 23.51 68.92 27.64
N SER A 34 22.93 69.66 28.59
CA SER A 34 22.16 69.12 29.69
C SER A 34 20.85 68.50 29.18
N LEU A 35 20.80 67.18 29.06
CA LEU A 35 19.57 66.43 28.81
C LEU A 35 18.90 66.01 30.13
N SER A 36 18.36 67.01 30.82
CA SER A 36 17.37 66.79 31.89
C SER A 36 16.04 66.37 31.26
N GLN A 37 15.95 65.10 30.86
CA GLN A 37 14.72 64.47 30.37
C GLN A 37 14.45 63.18 31.14
N SER A 38 13.79 63.33 32.29
CA SER A 38 13.05 62.23 32.91
C SER A 38 11.91 61.84 31.95
N HIS A 39 12.07 60.70 31.28
CA HIS A 39 11.03 60.10 30.45
C HIS A 39 10.36 58.99 31.24
N SER A 40 9.05 59.14 31.48
CA SER A 40 8.28 58.27 32.37
C SER A 40 8.18 56.85 31.79
N LEU A 41 8.89 55.92 32.42
CA LEU A 41 8.79 54.49 32.15
C LEU A 41 7.49 53.96 32.74
N ASN A 42 6.49 53.71 31.89
CA ASN A 42 5.16 53.29 32.31
C ASN A 42 5.18 51.87 32.89
N ARG A 43 5.07 51.73 34.22
CA ARG A 43 4.79 50.45 34.89
C ARG A 43 3.27 50.20 34.95
N VAL A 44 2.84 48.95 35.04
CA VAL A 44 1.41 48.54 35.04
C VAL A 44 1.09 47.79 36.35
N TYR A 45 -0.09 48.03 36.92
CA TYR A 45 -0.53 47.55 38.24
C TYR A 45 -1.58 46.44 38.17
N PHE A 46 -1.50 45.45 39.06
CA PHE A 46 -2.52 44.42 39.29
C PHE A 46 -2.96 44.34 40.77
N PRO A 47 -4.22 43.93 41.07
CA PRO A 47 -4.74 43.91 42.44
C PRO A 47 -4.37 42.61 43.21
N PRO A 48 -3.78 42.70 44.41
CA PRO A 48 -3.44 41.53 45.24
C PRO A 48 -4.66 40.88 45.92
N SER A 49 -4.47 39.68 46.48
CA SER A 49 -5.50 38.90 47.18
C SER A 49 -5.31 38.89 48.70
N ALA A 50 -6.41 38.97 49.46
CA ALA A 50 -6.39 39.15 50.92
C ALA A 50 -6.86 37.92 51.69
N HIS A 51 -6.10 37.52 52.73
CA HIS A 51 -6.37 36.35 53.58
C HIS A 51 -6.20 36.65 55.08
N ASN A 52 -6.70 35.74 55.94
CA ASN A 52 -6.81 35.94 57.39
C ASN A 52 -5.82 35.08 58.21
N ILE A 53 -5.54 35.57 59.42
CA ILE A 53 -4.48 35.11 60.34
C ILE A 53 -4.63 33.67 60.89
N SER A 54 -3.51 33.03 61.23
CA SER A 54 -3.42 31.65 61.75
C SER A 54 -2.04 31.36 62.38
N PRO A 55 -1.75 30.16 62.96
CA PRO A 55 -0.50 29.91 63.71
C PRO A 55 0.78 29.89 62.86
N LEU A 56 1.95 29.82 63.53
CA LEU A 56 3.32 29.82 62.96
C LEU A 56 3.56 28.82 61.81
N LYS A 57 2.84 27.68 61.79
CA LYS A 57 2.82 26.74 60.67
C LYS A 57 1.38 26.38 60.32
N ILE A 58 1.11 26.21 59.02
CA ILE A 58 -0.18 25.78 58.47
C ILE A 58 0.07 24.44 57.77
N GLY A 59 -0.09 23.34 58.52
CA GLY A 59 0.37 22.02 58.07
C GLY A 59 1.89 21.94 58.10
N ASP A 60 2.50 21.46 57.02
CA ASP A 60 3.96 21.26 56.92
C ASP A 60 4.75 22.52 56.53
N GLN A 61 4.06 23.61 56.17
CA GLN A 61 4.65 24.90 55.78
C GLN A 61 4.57 25.95 56.89
N ILE A 62 5.52 26.88 56.89
CA ILE A 62 5.49 28.12 57.71
C ILE A 62 4.35 29.06 57.26
N ASN A 63 4.02 30.02 58.12
CA ASN A 63 3.00 31.03 57.87
C ASN A 63 3.60 32.45 57.89
N PRO A 64 3.67 33.16 56.75
CA PRO A 64 4.12 34.56 56.69
C PRO A 64 3.30 35.48 57.60
N TYR A 65 2.00 35.20 57.75
CA TYR A 65 1.07 36.01 58.54
C TYR A 65 1.13 35.73 60.05
N ALA A 66 2.19 35.09 60.55
CA ALA A 66 2.32 34.73 61.96
C ALA A 66 2.76 35.91 62.85
N TYR A 67 3.57 36.83 62.31
CA TYR A 67 4.07 38.01 63.01
C TYR A 67 3.27 39.28 62.65
N TYR A 68 3.08 39.52 61.35
CA TYR A 68 2.29 40.65 60.84
C TYR A 68 1.04 40.15 60.09
N SER A 69 -0.08 40.82 60.27
CA SER A 69 -1.39 40.44 59.69
C SER A 69 -2.13 41.60 59.01
N SER A 70 -1.71 42.83 59.29
CA SER A 70 -2.16 44.08 58.69
C SER A 70 -1.07 45.13 58.91
N GLU A 71 -1.19 46.30 58.28
CA GLU A 71 -0.46 47.49 58.74
C GLU A 71 -0.73 47.76 60.24
N PRO A 72 0.23 48.33 60.99
CA PRO A 72 1.60 48.61 60.57
C PRO A 72 2.46 47.34 60.50
N ALA A 73 3.26 47.22 59.45
CA ALA A 73 4.14 46.08 59.16
C ALA A 73 5.39 46.54 58.38
N PRO A 74 6.45 45.72 58.24
CA PRO A 74 7.56 46.02 57.35
C PRO A 74 7.09 45.79 55.91
N MET A 75 6.94 46.85 55.10
CA MET A 75 6.28 46.76 53.78
C MET A 75 7.31 46.78 52.65
N GLY A 76 7.19 45.89 51.66
CA GLY A 76 8.19 45.79 50.59
C GLY A 76 8.09 44.52 49.73
N ILE A 77 9.12 43.69 49.76
CA ILE A 77 9.21 42.43 49.01
C ILE A 77 9.92 41.35 49.85
N ALA A 78 9.38 40.14 49.91
CA ALA A 78 9.97 39.02 50.66
C ALA A 78 9.74 37.65 49.99
N ASP A 79 10.74 36.78 50.03
CA ASP A 79 10.63 35.34 49.69
C ASP A 79 10.67 34.50 50.97
N TYR A 80 9.50 33.93 51.30
CA TYR A 80 9.28 33.06 52.45
C TYR A 80 9.51 31.57 52.16
N GLY A 81 10.01 31.21 50.97
CA GLY A 81 10.17 29.81 50.57
C GLY A 81 8.84 29.13 50.27
N LEU A 82 7.79 29.89 49.89
CA LEU A 82 6.44 29.37 49.66
C LEU A 82 6.00 29.53 48.20
N SER A 83 5.41 28.47 47.64
CA SER A 83 4.85 28.45 46.28
C SER A 83 3.45 27.83 46.26
N PRO A 84 2.66 27.99 45.18
CA PRO A 84 1.40 27.27 44.97
C PRO A 84 1.54 25.73 44.98
N ASN A 85 2.74 25.22 44.65
CA ASN A 85 3.08 23.79 44.75
C ASN A 85 3.48 23.35 46.16
N GLY A 86 3.44 24.25 47.15
CA GLY A 86 3.86 24.03 48.53
C GLY A 86 5.17 24.76 48.90
N PRO A 87 5.69 24.53 50.11
CA PRO A 87 6.96 25.07 50.57
C PRO A 87 8.15 24.51 49.77
N PHE A 88 9.23 25.28 49.71
CA PHE A 88 10.52 24.93 49.12
C PHE A 88 11.68 25.49 49.96
N ILE A 89 12.90 25.08 49.64
CA ILE A 89 14.14 25.58 50.24
C ILE A 89 14.96 26.27 49.15
N ARG A 90 15.54 27.42 49.46
CA ARG A 90 16.53 28.14 48.64
C ARG A 90 17.76 28.42 49.49
N ASN A 91 18.91 27.91 49.04
CA ASN A 91 20.21 28.34 49.51
C ASN A 91 20.89 29.25 48.46
N THR A 92 21.60 30.27 48.91
CA THR A 92 22.39 31.15 48.03
C THR A 92 23.61 31.74 48.74
N THR A 93 24.62 32.15 47.98
CA THR A 93 25.81 32.84 48.49
C THR A 93 25.64 34.36 48.58
N SER A 94 24.60 34.94 47.95
CA SER A 94 24.39 36.39 47.97
C SER A 94 22.96 36.82 47.62
N TRP A 95 22.57 37.96 48.18
CA TRP A 95 21.33 38.68 47.92
C TRP A 95 21.61 40.13 47.54
N TRP A 96 20.81 40.67 46.63
CA TRP A 96 20.90 42.04 46.13
C TRP A 96 19.51 42.68 46.18
N GLY A 97 19.37 43.69 47.01
CA GLY A 97 18.21 44.56 47.07
C GLY A 97 18.43 45.83 46.27
N ILE A 98 17.43 46.24 45.48
CA ILE A 98 17.44 47.54 44.77
C ILE A 98 16.22 48.33 45.20
N VAL A 99 16.43 49.61 45.51
CA VAL A 99 15.41 50.59 45.92
C VAL A 99 15.48 51.79 44.97
N GLU A 100 14.50 51.96 44.10
CA GLU A 100 14.30 53.19 43.34
C GLU A 100 13.35 54.13 44.11
N ILE A 101 13.74 55.38 44.28
CA ILE A 101 12.98 56.42 44.97
C ILE A 101 12.67 57.54 43.97
N ASN A 102 11.43 57.61 43.47
CA ASN A 102 10.98 58.75 42.67
C ASN A 102 10.44 59.87 43.57
N GLY A 103 9.77 59.50 44.66
CA GLY A 103 9.22 60.40 45.66
C GLY A 103 8.81 59.66 46.92
N LEU A 104 9.14 60.19 48.10
CA LEU A 104 8.74 59.62 49.39
C LEU A 104 8.60 60.74 50.41
N SER A 105 7.57 60.65 51.27
CA SER A 105 7.38 61.55 52.41
C SER A 105 6.72 60.78 53.55
N ALA A 106 7.41 60.71 54.70
CA ALA A 106 6.97 59.96 55.86
C ALA A 106 7.47 60.60 57.16
N ILE A 107 6.77 60.33 58.28
CA ILE A 107 7.19 60.78 59.62
C ILE A 107 7.19 59.61 60.60
N SER A 108 8.31 59.43 61.31
CA SER A 108 8.44 58.59 62.50
C SER A 108 8.76 59.45 63.72
N ASN A 109 7.91 59.40 64.75
CA ASN A 109 8.04 60.12 66.02
C ASN A 109 8.41 61.62 65.91
N GLY A 110 7.91 62.31 64.89
CA GLY A 110 8.18 63.74 64.67
C GLY A 110 9.48 64.05 63.91
N SER A 111 10.11 63.03 63.32
CA SER A 111 11.26 63.14 62.42
C SER A 111 10.93 62.54 61.05
N SER A 112 11.56 63.05 60.00
CA SER A 112 11.26 62.73 58.60
C SER A 112 11.96 61.46 58.08
N TRP A 113 12.49 60.62 58.98
CA TRP A 113 13.31 59.44 58.66
C TRP A 113 12.51 58.14 58.50
N VAL A 114 12.99 57.29 57.59
CA VAL A 114 12.61 55.88 57.39
C VAL A 114 13.87 55.02 57.26
N SER A 115 13.72 53.70 57.22
CA SER A 115 14.80 52.79 56.76
C SER A 115 14.34 51.93 55.59
N PHE A 116 15.29 51.57 54.73
CA PHE A 116 15.21 50.49 53.76
C PHE A 116 16.16 49.39 54.22
N GLN A 117 15.63 48.18 54.46
CA GLN A 117 16.38 47.09 55.08
C GLN A 117 16.38 45.88 54.16
N LEU A 118 17.56 45.40 53.77
CA LEU A 118 17.76 44.08 53.16
C LEU A 118 18.13 43.10 54.28
N ASN A 119 17.16 42.29 54.70
CA ASN A 119 17.31 41.34 55.80
C ASN A 119 17.32 39.90 55.25
N VAL A 120 18.31 39.10 55.67
CA VAL A 120 18.49 37.72 55.20
C VAL A 120 19.04 36.83 56.33
N VAL A 121 18.70 35.53 56.34
CA VAL A 121 19.23 34.61 57.36
C VAL A 121 20.40 33.79 56.83
N LEU A 122 21.59 33.99 57.41
CA LEU A 122 22.78 33.15 57.21
C LEU A 122 22.66 31.85 58.01
N ASN A 123 22.68 30.72 57.31
CA ASN A 123 22.85 29.38 57.87
C ASN A 123 24.32 28.96 57.82
N TYR A 124 24.81 28.30 58.88
CA TYR A 124 26.03 27.48 58.83
C TYR A 124 25.97 26.32 59.83
N GLN A 125 26.85 25.34 59.67
CA GLN A 125 26.98 24.20 60.58
C GLN A 125 28.38 24.08 61.16
N TYR A 126 28.45 23.83 62.48
CA TYR A 126 29.69 23.70 63.24
C TYR A 126 29.50 22.74 64.43
N ASN A 127 30.46 21.84 64.66
CA ASN A 127 30.42 20.81 65.71
C ASN A 127 29.09 20.00 65.78
N GLY A 128 28.45 19.76 64.63
CA GLY A 128 27.19 19.03 64.53
C GLY A 128 25.91 19.82 64.85
N ASN A 129 26.02 21.12 65.12
CA ASN A 129 24.88 22.02 65.34
C ASN A 129 24.68 22.93 64.11
N THR A 130 23.43 23.27 63.81
CA THR A 130 23.08 24.36 62.88
C THR A 130 23.01 25.68 63.63
N TYR A 131 23.56 26.73 63.04
CA TYR A 131 23.53 28.10 63.52
C TYR A 131 22.81 28.99 62.50
N ALA A 132 22.07 29.97 63.01
CA ALA A 132 21.38 30.99 62.22
C ALA A 132 21.80 32.38 62.72
N LEU A 133 22.29 33.22 61.81
CA LEU A 133 22.51 34.65 62.05
C LEU A 133 21.60 35.45 61.12
N TRP A 134 20.86 36.40 61.66
CA TRP A 134 20.10 37.37 60.87
C TRP A 134 21.05 38.49 60.48
N VAL A 135 21.15 38.74 59.18
CA VAL A 135 22.12 39.63 58.55
C VAL A 135 21.31 40.72 57.85
N GLN A 136 21.48 41.95 58.31
CA GLN A 136 20.70 43.11 57.91
C GLN A 136 21.63 44.19 57.35
N ASP A 137 21.38 44.63 56.13
CA ASP A 137 22.05 45.75 55.43
C ASP A 137 21.00 46.87 55.27
N VAL A 138 21.28 48.09 55.73
CA VAL A 138 20.26 49.13 55.92
C VAL A 138 20.69 50.46 55.35
N ALA A 139 19.83 51.08 54.53
CA ALA A 139 19.89 52.50 54.24
C ALA A 139 18.85 53.27 55.06
N VAL A 140 19.31 54.11 55.99
CA VAL A 140 18.45 55.02 56.75
C VAL A 140 18.34 56.33 55.97
N TYR A 141 17.11 56.71 55.59
CA TYR A 141 16.83 57.74 54.60
C TYR A 141 15.92 58.84 55.16
N ASN A 142 16.31 60.11 54.97
CA ASN A 142 15.53 61.27 55.36
C ASN A 142 14.63 61.73 54.19
N THR A 143 13.32 61.58 54.37
CA THR A 143 12.31 61.89 53.34
C THR A 143 12.09 63.39 53.09
N GLU A 144 12.74 64.26 53.85
CA GLU A 144 12.67 65.73 53.72
C GLU A 144 13.97 66.34 53.19
N SER A 145 15.14 65.87 53.65
CA SER A 145 16.44 66.39 53.22
C SER A 145 17.14 65.58 52.12
N GLY A 146 16.73 64.32 51.90
CA GLY A 146 17.44 63.36 51.05
C GLY A 146 18.72 62.78 51.68
N GLU A 147 19.04 63.17 52.92
CA GLU A 147 20.18 62.66 53.67
C GLU A 147 20.07 61.15 53.87
N THR A 148 21.16 60.42 53.62
CA THR A 148 21.19 58.96 53.69
C THR A 148 22.47 58.48 54.35
N TYR A 149 22.35 57.50 55.25
CA TYR A 149 23.50 56.75 55.78
C TYR A 149 23.22 55.25 55.74
N ILE A 150 24.30 54.47 55.67
CA ILE A 150 24.23 53.02 55.55
C ILE A 150 24.76 52.39 56.85
N LEU A 151 24.13 51.32 57.31
CA LEU A 151 24.60 50.55 58.46
C LEU A 151 24.27 49.06 58.30
N ASP A 152 25.08 48.20 58.93
CA ASP A 152 24.76 46.79 59.10
C ASP A 152 24.37 46.47 60.54
N ASN A 153 23.58 45.41 60.68
CA ASN A 153 23.30 44.74 61.94
C ASN A 153 23.40 43.21 61.75
N ILE A 154 23.96 42.49 62.73
CA ILE A 154 23.91 41.03 62.78
C ILE A 154 23.41 40.56 64.16
N TRP A 155 22.36 39.74 64.14
CA TRP A 155 21.72 39.16 65.32
C TRP A 155 21.77 37.62 65.29
N ASN A 156 21.59 36.97 66.44
CA ASN A 156 21.73 35.51 66.56
C ASN A 156 20.36 34.82 66.70
N PHE A 157 19.90 34.15 65.64
CA PHE A 157 18.60 33.45 65.59
C PHE A 157 18.73 31.95 65.90
N THR A 158 19.93 31.47 66.27
CA THR A 158 20.20 30.05 66.56
C THR A 158 19.34 29.47 67.69
N SER A 159 18.98 30.27 68.70
CA SER A 159 18.09 29.85 69.80
C SER A 159 17.45 31.05 70.49
N PRO A 160 16.41 30.87 71.32
CA PRO A 160 15.81 31.96 72.07
C PRO A 160 16.83 32.62 73.00
N LYS A 161 16.98 33.94 72.87
CA LYS A 161 17.96 34.78 73.59
C LYS A 161 19.42 34.38 73.34
N ALA A 162 19.74 33.90 72.13
CA ALA A 162 21.13 33.74 71.72
C ALA A 162 21.81 35.11 71.56
N ASN A 163 23.07 35.20 71.97
CA ASN A 163 23.89 36.41 71.89
C ASN A 163 24.96 36.27 70.80
N VAL A 164 25.31 37.37 70.15
CA VAL A 164 26.53 37.48 69.34
C VAL A 164 27.76 37.63 70.26
N ASN A 165 28.78 36.79 70.07
CA ASN A 165 29.98 36.72 70.95
C ASN A 165 31.28 36.38 70.19
N GLY A 166 31.33 36.57 68.88
CA GLY A 166 32.42 36.04 68.04
C GLY A 166 32.36 36.50 66.59
N LEU A 167 32.06 37.79 66.38
CA LEU A 167 32.13 38.47 65.10
C LEU A 167 33.24 39.52 65.15
N GLU A 168 33.99 39.67 64.06
CA GLU A 168 35.06 40.66 63.90
C GLU A 168 34.95 41.30 62.51
N GLY A 169 34.97 42.64 62.46
CA GLY A 169 34.83 43.50 61.28
C GLY A 169 35.15 44.95 61.66
N ASN A 170 34.64 45.94 60.93
CA ASN A 170 34.87 47.37 61.18
C ASN A 170 34.07 47.93 62.37
N GLY A 171 32.98 47.27 62.75
CA GLY A 171 32.07 47.63 63.83
C GLY A 171 32.37 47.00 65.18
N GLY A 172 31.31 46.71 65.94
CA GLY A 172 31.43 46.21 67.31
C GLY A 172 30.21 45.44 67.79
N ILE A 173 30.37 44.74 68.92
CA ILE A 173 29.27 44.03 69.59
C ILE A 173 28.65 44.97 70.62
N TYR A 174 27.37 45.30 70.43
CA TYR A 174 26.57 46.20 71.26
C TYR A 174 25.52 45.44 72.06
N TYR A 175 25.01 46.07 73.13
CA TYR A 175 23.95 45.53 73.97
C TYR A 175 22.66 46.33 73.73
N ASP A 176 21.62 45.67 73.22
CA ASP A 176 20.30 46.29 73.10
C ASP A 176 19.55 46.21 74.44
N SER A 177 19.13 47.38 74.93
CA SER A 177 18.37 47.51 76.17
C SER A 177 16.93 46.96 76.09
N ASN A 178 16.38 46.76 74.90
CA ASN A 178 14.98 46.35 74.71
C ASN A 178 14.82 44.82 74.76
N SER A 179 15.62 44.09 73.97
CA SER A 179 15.68 42.63 73.96
C SER A 179 16.56 42.06 75.08
N GLY A 180 17.55 42.82 75.54
CA GLY A 180 18.57 42.38 76.49
C GLY A 180 19.64 41.48 75.87
N LEU A 181 19.84 41.56 74.54
CA LEU A 181 20.74 40.71 73.78
C LEU A 181 21.98 41.47 73.27
N LEU A 182 23.01 40.70 72.93
CA LEU A 182 24.19 41.19 72.22
C LEU A 182 24.05 40.97 70.72
N TYR A 183 24.24 42.02 69.94
CA TYR A 183 24.22 42.06 68.48
C TYR A 183 25.47 42.76 67.95
N TYR A 184 25.84 42.53 66.70
CA TYR A 184 26.90 43.28 66.02
C TYR A 184 26.30 44.40 65.16
N ALA A 185 27.00 45.53 65.02
CA ALA A 185 26.63 46.58 64.10
C ALA A 185 27.83 47.43 63.67
N TYR A 186 27.73 48.04 62.48
CA TYR A 186 28.62 49.09 61.99
C TYR A 186 27.85 50.15 61.20
N GLU A 187 28.31 51.41 61.24
CA GLU A 187 27.79 52.51 60.41
C GLU A 187 28.84 52.88 59.36
N ALA A 188 28.45 52.89 58.09
CA ALA A 188 29.34 53.21 56.98
C ALA A 188 29.84 54.66 57.06
N PRO A 189 31.15 54.91 56.88
CA PRO A 189 31.69 56.24 57.03
C PRO A 189 31.29 57.16 55.86
N ASN A 190 30.88 58.38 56.21
CA ASN A 190 30.42 59.47 55.34
C ASN A 190 28.96 59.31 54.84
N PRO A 191 27.96 59.89 55.53
CA PRO A 191 26.61 60.03 54.99
C PRO A 191 26.60 60.85 53.68
N THR A 192 25.63 60.55 52.82
CA THR A 192 25.41 61.17 51.51
C THR A 192 24.11 61.99 51.50
N THR A 193 23.79 62.66 50.40
CA THR A 193 22.50 63.32 50.19
C THR A 193 22.02 63.09 48.78
N LEU A 194 20.91 62.37 48.64
CA LEU A 194 20.36 61.91 47.38
C LEU A 194 19.39 62.95 46.80
N THR A 195 19.48 63.19 45.49
CA THR A 195 18.52 64.00 44.74
C THR A 195 17.59 63.08 43.97
N LEU A 196 16.28 63.24 44.15
CA LEU A 196 15.29 62.36 43.50
C LEU A 196 15.10 62.72 42.00
N PRO A 197 14.87 61.73 41.10
CA PRO A 197 14.81 60.30 41.38
C PRO A 197 16.20 59.70 41.69
N ALA A 198 16.26 58.84 42.71
CA ALA A 198 17.49 58.23 43.21
C ALA A 198 17.37 56.69 43.23
N THR A 199 18.51 56.00 43.32
CA THR A 199 18.55 54.54 43.48
C THR A 199 19.56 54.18 44.55
N ILE A 200 19.11 53.41 45.54
CA ILE A 200 19.96 52.80 46.56
C ILE A 200 20.00 51.30 46.27
N GLN A 201 21.17 50.70 46.35
CA GLN A 201 21.38 49.26 46.21
C GLN A 201 22.09 48.76 47.45
N LEU A 202 21.61 47.62 47.97
CA LEU A 202 22.12 46.94 49.16
C LEU A 202 22.49 45.52 48.74
N PHE A 203 23.64 45.01 49.19
CA PHE A 203 24.17 43.75 48.70
C PHE A 203 24.98 43.03 49.77
N VAL A 204 24.48 41.84 50.12
CA VAL A 204 25.07 40.96 51.11
C VAL A 204 25.55 39.67 50.45
N SER A 205 26.78 39.29 50.74
CA SER A 205 27.38 38.04 50.25
C SER A 205 28.10 37.30 51.37
N VAL A 206 28.23 35.98 51.24
CA VAL A 206 28.95 35.14 52.20
C VAL A 206 29.95 34.21 51.50
N SER A 207 31.13 34.07 52.09
CA SER A 207 32.19 33.14 51.69
C SER A 207 32.68 32.32 52.89
N THR A 208 33.67 31.45 52.66
CA THR A 208 34.48 30.86 53.73
C THR A 208 35.95 31.24 53.56
N ASN A 209 36.61 31.64 54.65
CA ASN A 209 38.04 31.95 54.64
C ASN A 209 38.92 30.68 54.69
N THR A 210 40.24 30.85 54.68
CA THR A 210 41.21 29.73 54.72
C THR A 210 41.18 28.89 56.00
N ASN A 211 40.49 29.35 57.05
CA ASN A 211 40.28 28.63 58.30
C ASN A 211 38.87 27.98 58.35
N GLY A 212 38.15 27.96 57.22
CA GLY A 212 36.78 27.45 57.11
C GLY A 212 35.73 28.29 57.83
N GLN A 213 36.01 29.56 58.14
CA GLN A 213 35.11 30.42 58.91
C GLN A 213 34.18 31.18 57.95
N PRO A 214 32.88 31.30 58.23
CA PRO A 214 31.99 32.18 57.48
C PRO A 214 32.50 33.63 57.49
N VAL A 215 32.49 34.27 56.33
CA VAL A 215 32.79 35.71 56.16
C VAL A 215 31.65 36.36 55.38
N ILE A 216 31.01 37.35 55.99
CA ILE A 216 29.92 38.14 55.43
C ILE A 216 30.52 39.44 54.87
N TYR A 217 30.07 39.89 53.70
CA TYR A 217 30.47 41.17 53.12
C TYR A 217 29.24 42.03 52.88
N PHE A 218 29.26 43.26 53.38
CA PHE A 218 28.21 44.26 53.18
C PHE A 218 28.66 45.30 52.16
N TRP A 219 27.78 45.60 51.20
CA TRP A 219 28.07 46.53 50.12
C TRP A 219 26.85 47.38 49.81
N TYR A 220 27.07 48.67 49.56
CA TYR A 220 26.04 49.54 49.00
C TYR A 220 26.48 50.21 47.70
N ASN A 221 25.49 50.72 46.96
CA ASN A 221 25.69 51.69 45.89
C ASN A 221 24.55 52.71 45.95
N ASP A 222 24.90 53.96 46.26
CA ASP A 222 23.99 55.09 46.45
C ASP A 222 23.83 55.95 45.17
N GLY A 223 24.37 55.47 44.05
CA GLY A 223 24.54 56.21 42.80
C GLY A 223 25.99 56.65 42.53
N ASN A 224 26.87 56.67 43.54
CA ASN A 224 28.28 57.03 43.38
C ASN A 224 29.21 55.84 43.08
N GLY A 225 28.68 54.60 43.07
CA GLY A 225 29.42 53.38 42.81
C GLY A 225 29.37 52.39 43.99
N TRP A 226 29.88 51.17 43.76
CA TRP A 226 29.88 50.11 44.77
C TRP A 226 30.94 50.32 45.85
N VAL A 227 30.52 50.30 47.11
CA VAL A 227 31.37 50.43 48.30
C VAL A 227 31.17 49.21 49.21
N ASN A 228 32.23 48.42 49.41
CA ASN A 228 32.28 47.46 50.51
C ASN A 228 32.60 48.22 51.80
N TYR A 229 31.67 48.27 52.75
CA TYR A 229 31.83 49.04 53.98
C TYR A 229 32.12 48.18 55.21
N ASP A 230 31.72 46.90 55.22
CA ASP A 230 32.19 45.93 56.23
C ASP A 230 32.41 44.51 55.68
N VAL A 231 33.26 43.76 56.37
CA VAL A 231 33.64 42.36 56.11
C VAL A 231 33.70 41.61 57.44
N VAL A 232 32.59 41.01 57.84
CA VAL A 232 32.41 40.43 59.18
C VAL A 232 32.71 38.93 59.18
N THR A 233 33.73 38.52 59.93
CA THR A 233 34.14 37.11 60.08
C THR A 233 33.55 36.48 61.34
N VAL A 234 33.05 35.26 61.25
CA VAL A 234 32.61 34.46 62.42
C VAL A 234 33.81 33.78 63.09
N THR A 235 34.55 34.53 63.91
CA THR A 235 35.89 34.16 64.39
C THR A 235 35.93 33.06 65.45
N ASN A 236 34.79 32.73 66.08
CA ASN A 236 34.68 31.67 67.10
C ASN A 236 34.34 30.27 66.52
N VAL A 237 34.30 30.15 65.20
CA VAL A 237 34.01 28.92 64.43
C VAL A 237 35.26 28.55 63.61
N PHE A 238 35.42 27.26 63.26
CA PHE A 238 36.46 26.74 62.35
C PHE A 238 35.87 25.59 61.52
N ASP A 239 36.36 25.39 60.29
CA ASP A 239 35.93 24.30 59.38
C ASP A 239 34.40 24.16 59.25
N ALA A 240 33.69 25.28 59.11
CA ALA A 240 32.24 25.31 58.97
C ALA A 240 31.77 24.69 57.65
N SER A 241 30.64 23.99 57.71
CA SER A 241 29.96 23.45 56.52
C SER A 241 28.61 24.15 56.30
N ASN A 242 28.04 23.98 55.10
CA ASN A 242 26.71 24.50 54.74
C ASN A 242 26.55 26.01 54.98
N VAL A 243 27.60 26.79 54.69
CA VAL A 243 27.64 28.25 54.80
C VAL A 243 26.92 28.87 53.61
N TYR A 244 25.71 29.38 53.81
CA TYR A 244 24.88 30.04 52.79
C TYR A 244 23.74 30.82 53.44
N PHE A 245 23.22 31.84 52.77
CA PHE A 245 21.91 32.40 53.13
C PHE A 245 20.80 31.39 52.81
N LEU A 246 19.83 31.24 53.72
CA LEU A 246 18.82 30.20 53.70
C LEU A 246 17.41 30.80 53.79
N VAL A 247 16.59 30.46 52.81
CA VAL A 247 15.13 30.61 52.85
C VAL A 247 14.52 29.21 52.91
N ASP A 248 13.64 28.94 53.88
CA ASP A 248 13.08 27.60 54.14
C ASP A 248 11.58 27.67 54.50
N GLY A 249 10.73 27.36 53.52
CA GLY A 249 9.28 27.35 53.71
C GLY A 249 8.76 26.24 54.63
N TYR A 250 9.59 25.25 55.02
CA TYR A 250 9.20 24.15 55.89
C TYR A 250 9.46 24.45 57.37
N THR A 251 10.40 25.35 57.73
CA THR A 251 10.77 25.55 59.13
C THR A 251 11.20 26.95 59.52
N THR A 252 11.08 27.23 60.82
CA THR A 252 11.62 28.42 61.48
C THR A 252 13.07 28.18 61.91
N THR A 253 13.77 29.27 62.20
CA THR A 253 15.01 29.28 62.99
C THR A 253 14.79 28.71 64.40
N GLY A 254 15.89 28.48 65.14
CA GLY A 254 15.82 28.00 66.52
C GLY A 254 15.21 29.02 67.50
N ASN A 255 15.23 30.32 67.17
CA ASN A 255 14.51 31.37 67.90
C ASN A 255 13.00 31.40 67.57
N GLY A 256 12.55 30.68 66.54
CA GLY A 256 11.15 30.65 66.08
C GLY A 256 10.83 31.66 64.97
N LEU A 257 11.71 32.63 64.75
CA LEU A 257 11.73 33.57 63.62
C LEU A 257 11.95 32.84 62.28
N LEU A 258 11.64 33.47 61.15
CA LEU A 258 11.57 32.75 59.88
C LEU A 258 12.96 32.51 59.25
N TYR A 259 13.00 31.67 58.21
CA TYR A 259 14.12 31.63 57.27
C TYR A 259 13.59 32.26 55.98
N ASP A 260 13.71 33.58 55.89
CA ASP A 260 13.29 34.38 54.74
C ASP A 260 14.42 35.28 54.23
N ALA A 261 14.10 36.00 53.17
CA ALA A 261 14.89 37.10 52.63
C ALA A 261 13.92 38.20 52.22
N GLU A 262 14.15 39.42 52.69
CA GLU A 262 13.23 40.54 52.55
C GLU A 262 13.98 41.85 52.25
N LEU A 263 13.38 42.70 51.41
CA LEU A 263 13.73 44.10 51.25
C LEU A 263 12.51 44.94 51.63
N VAL A 264 12.59 45.67 52.74
CA VAL A 264 11.43 46.31 53.38
C VAL A 264 11.67 47.76 53.78
N MET A 265 10.59 48.55 53.76
CA MET A 265 10.53 49.87 54.35
C MET A 265 10.06 49.76 55.81
N GLY A 266 10.80 50.40 56.72
CA GLY A 266 10.48 50.50 58.14
C GLY A 266 10.63 51.94 58.68
N GLY A 267 10.35 52.13 59.97
CA GLY A 267 10.86 53.28 60.72
C GLY A 267 12.40 53.27 60.82
N PRO A 268 13.02 54.31 61.39
CA PRO A 268 14.48 54.51 61.35
C PRO A 268 15.29 53.68 62.37
N GLY A 269 14.69 52.63 62.97
CA GLY A 269 15.33 51.77 63.99
C GLY A 269 14.60 51.80 65.34
N GLY A 270 14.95 50.85 66.22
CA GLY A 270 14.42 50.75 67.60
C GLY A 270 12.96 50.26 67.70
N GLY A 271 12.47 49.48 66.75
CA GLY A 271 11.08 49.03 66.65
C GLY A 271 10.09 50.14 66.27
N LEU A 272 10.57 51.24 65.67
CA LEU A 272 9.74 52.39 65.35
C LEU A 272 8.89 52.20 64.10
N CYS A 273 7.72 52.83 64.11
CA CYS A 273 6.81 52.92 62.97
C CYS A 273 6.94 54.28 62.27
N ALA A 274 6.96 54.31 60.93
CA ALA A 274 6.78 55.53 60.15
C ALA A 274 5.40 55.58 59.50
N ASN A 275 4.77 56.76 59.49
CA ASN A 275 3.52 57.00 58.77
C ASN A 275 3.84 57.64 57.42
N VAL A 276 3.44 56.99 56.32
CA VAL A 276 3.75 57.44 54.96
C VAL A 276 2.60 58.31 54.42
N PHE A 277 2.93 59.50 53.94
CA PHE A 277 1.99 60.47 53.38
C PHE A 277 1.99 60.46 51.84
N TYR A 278 3.16 60.19 51.24
CA TYR A 278 3.34 60.01 49.80
C TYR A 278 4.45 58.99 49.55
N SER A 279 4.26 58.09 48.59
CA SER A 279 5.27 57.13 48.14
C SER A 279 5.09 56.82 46.66
N ASP A 280 6.20 56.87 45.95
CA ASP A 280 6.46 56.46 44.58
C ASP A 280 7.88 55.83 44.61
N VAL A 281 7.92 54.59 45.12
CA VAL A 281 9.13 53.85 45.47
C VAL A 281 8.98 52.41 44.97
N PHE A 282 10.04 51.84 44.41
CA PHE A 282 10.03 50.49 43.83
C PHE A 282 11.18 49.65 44.36
N PHE A 283 10.86 48.41 44.74
CA PHE A 283 11.80 47.43 45.27
C PHE A 283 11.98 46.24 44.32
N PHE A 284 13.16 45.63 44.40
CA PHE A 284 13.53 44.41 43.70
C PHE A 284 14.40 43.55 44.62
N LEU A 285 14.31 42.23 44.52
CA LEU A 285 15.03 41.32 45.40
C LEU A 285 15.60 40.14 44.58
N TYR A 286 16.90 40.17 44.35
CA TYR A 286 17.62 39.14 43.60
C TYR A 286 18.44 38.24 44.53
N TYR A 287 18.47 36.95 44.21
CA TYR A 287 19.44 35.99 44.76
C TYR A 287 20.40 35.54 43.67
N TRP A 288 21.62 35.15 44.04
CA TRP A 288 22.50 34.42 43.12
C TRP A 288 21.99 32.99 42.94
N ASN A 289 21.59 32.62 41.72
CA ASN A 289 21.03 31.30 41.43
C ASN A 289 22.08 30.22 41.07
N GLY A 290 23.37 30.58 41.09
CA GLY A 290 24.49 29.76 40.62
C GLY A 290 25.11 30.25 39.31
N HIS A 291 24.36 31.01 38.52
CA HIS A 291 24.73 31.45 37.18
C HIS A 291 24.55 32.95 36.93
N ASN A 292 23.48 33.54 37.50
CA ASN A 292 23.14 34.96 37.41
C ASN A 292 22.39 35.41 38.68
N TYR A 293 22.17 36.72 38.81
CA TYR A 293 21.20 37.25 39.76
C TYR A 293 19.79 37.10 39.21
N GLN A 294 18.88 36.54 40.01
CA GLN A 294 17.50 36.23 39.62
C GLN A 294 16.51 36.79 40.64
N GLU A 295 15.49 37.50 40.16
CA GLU A 295 14.38 38.04 40.97
C GLU A 295 13.63 36.90 41.68
N VAL A 296 13.13 37.14 42.89
CA VAL A 296 12.43 36.12 43.69
C VAL A 296 11.23 35.51 42.94
N ARG A 297 11.20 34.17 42.88
CA ARG A 297 10.17 33.41 42.14
C ARG A 297 8.76 33.57 42.72
N ASN A 298 8.67 33.78 44.02
CA ASN A 298 7.43 34.04 44.73
C ASN A 298 7.70 35.18 45.71
N ALA A 299 6.84 36.20 45.69
CA ALA A 299 7.04 37.44 46.42
C ALA A 299 5.80 37.79 47.24
N TYR A 300 6.03 38.11 48.52
CA TYR A 300 5.05 38.69 49.41
C TYR A 300 5.38 40.16 49.63
N ASN A 301 4.35 40.98 49.88
CA ASN A 301 4.50 42.43 49.92
C ASN A 301 4.94 43.01 51.28
N PHE A 302 5.41 42.15 52.18
CA PHE A 302 5.76 42.47 53.56
C PHE A 302 6.78 41.49 54.15
N GLY A 303 7.59 41.97 55.09
CA GLY A 303 8.57 41.20 55.87
C GLY A 303 8.04 40.70 57.21
N SER A 304 8.85 39.89 57.91
CA SER A 304 8.44 39.21 59.13
C SER A 304 9.37 39.39 60.34
N ASP A 305 10.68 39.43 60.12
CA ASP A 305 11.66 39.31 61.21
C ASP A 305 12.13 40.67 61.78
N THR A 306 12.00 41.76 61.01
CA THR A 306 12.31 43.10 61.50
C THR A 306 11.19 43.73 62.34
N ALA A 307 11.58 44.55 63.33
CA ALA A 307 10.64 45.17 64.27
C ALA A 307 10.16 46.56 63.81
N GLU A 308 10.92 47.23 62.95
CA GLU A 308 10.54 48.50 62.34
C GLU A 308 9.40 48.32 61.34
N THR A 309 8.47 49.28 61.30
CA THR A 309 7.25 49.14 60.50
C THR A 309 6.89 50.43 59.76
N VAL A 310 6.01 50.32 58.76
CA VAL A 310 5.32 51.46 58.14
C VAL A 310 3.82 51.28 58.13
N ASN A 311 3.12 52.41 58.00
CA ASN A 311 1.67 52.53 58.01
C ASN A 311 1.22 53.39 56.81
N ASN A 312 0.07 53.06 56.20
CA ASN A 312 -0.45 53.69 54.99
C ASN A 312 0.46 53.49 53.74
N VAL A 313 0.89 52.25 53.50
CA VAL A 313 1.66 51.84 52.30
C VAL A 313 0.99 50.65 51.60
N ASN A 314 0.35 50.90 50.46
CA ASN A 314 -0.20 49.88 49.59
C ASN A 314 0.89 49.41 48.61
N VAL A 315 1.16 48.11 48.65
CA VAL A 315 2.27 47.49 47.92
C VAL A 315 1.73 46.42 46.97
N GLY A 316 2.04 46.55 45.68
CA GLY A 316 1.50 45.69 44.63
C GLY A 316 2.54 45.25 43.60
N GLU A 317 2.14 44.29 42.75
CA GLU A 317 2.92 43.83 41.60
C GLU A 317 2.95 44.91 40.51
N TYR A 318 4.17 45.19 40.03
CA TYR A 318 4.44 45.97 38.83
C TYR A 318 5.51 45.26 37.97
N TYR A 319 5.63 45.66 36.70
CA TYR A 319 6.72 45.25 35.82
C TYR A 319 7.05 46.35 34.79
N TYR A 320 8.21 46.26 34.16
CA TYR A 320 8.58 47.11 33.02
C TYR A 320 8.11 46.48 31.70
N PRO A 321 7.21 47.11 30.91
CA PRO A 321 6.69 46.51 29.68
C PRO A 321 7.72 46.23 28.57
N LEU A 322 8.90 46.86 28.64
CA LEU A 322 10.01 46.60 27.69
C LEU A 322 10.83 45.36 28.06
N TYR A 323 11.09 45.08 29.34
CA TYR A 323 12.02 44.03 29.77
C TYR A 323 11.36 42.88 30.55
N GLY A 324 10.14 43.07 31.06
CA GLY A 324 9.43 42.04 31.83
C GLY A 324 9.90 41.82 33.26
N ILE A 325 10.94 42.55 33.68
CA ILE A 325 11.45 42.58 35.05
C ILE A 325 10.30 43.00 35.98
N LEU A 326 10.04 42.14 36.97
CA LEU A 326 9.03 42.33 38.02
C LEU A 326 9.58 43.26 39.11
N THR A 327 8.70 43.97 39.81
CA THR A 327 9.09 44.90 40.87
C THR A 327 7.93 45.15 41.84
N SER A 328 8.24 45.28 43.12
CA SER A 328 7.25 45.60 44.16
C SER A 328 7.11 47.12 44.26
N GLY A 329 5.93 47.67 43.96
CA GLY A 329 5.69 49.11 43.96
C GLY A 329 4.96 49.58 45.21
N LEU A 330 5.60 50.45 45.97
CA LEU A 330 5.14 50.99 47.26
C LEU A 330 4.45 52.35 47.04
N THR A 331 3.14 52.40 47.24
CA THR A 331 2.30 53.58 47.04
C THR A 331 1.63 54.03 48.35
N SER A 332 1.46 55.33 48.56
CA SER A 332 0.79 55.84 49.77
C SER A 332 -0.71 55.54 49.77
N GLY A 333 -1.17 54.80 50.77
CA GLY A 333 -2.55 54.35 50.94
C GLY A 333 -2.61 53.09 51.81
N ARG A 334 -3.74 52.79 52.44
CA ARG A 334 -3.85 51.62 53.33
C ARG A 334 -3.74 50.31 52.54
N GLY A 335 -2.64 49.58 52.71
CA GLY A 335 -2.37 48.28 52.10
C GLY A 335 -3.01 47.10 52.82
N SER A 336 -2.80 45.91 52.23
CA SER A 336 -3.11 44.62 52.83
C SER A 336 -1.94 43.65 52.62
N LEU A 337 -1.61 42.88 53.64
CA LEU A 337 -0.52 41.90 53.58
C LEU A 337 -0.95 40.73 52.69
N SER A 338 -0.12 40.37 51.72
CA SER A 338 -0.48 39.44 50.65
C SER A 338 0.73 38.86 49.91
N GLN A 339 0.51 37.79 49.15
CA GLN A 339 1.41 37.41 48.05
C GLN A 339 1.09 38.31 46.84
N ILE A 340 2.12 38.95 46.26
CA ILE A 340 1.98 39.82 45.08
C ILE A 340 2.27 39.09 43.78
N TRP A 341 3.27 38.20 43.72
CA TRP A 341 3.46 37.29 42.59
C TRP A 341 3.98 35.92 43.03
N ASN A 342 3.82 34.94 42.15
CA ASN A 342 4.27 33.57 42.34
C ASN A 342 4.57 32.89 41.00
N GLN A 343 5.15 31.71 41.10
CA GLN A 343 5.52 30.90 39.95
C GLN A 343 4.41 30.56 38.94
N ASP A 344 3.12 30.74 39.28
CA ASP A 344 1.98 30.45 38.42
C ASP A 344 1.51 31.69 37.63
N ASN A 345 1.80 32.92 38.12
CA ASN A 345 1.55 34.18 37.40
C ASN A 345 2.79 34.77 36.71
N THR A 346 3.99 34.28 37.02
CA THR A 346 5.25 34.62 36.30
C THR A 346 5.64 33.57 35.24
N VAL A 347 6.72 33.82 34.49
CA VAL A 347 7.48 32.81 33.75
C VAL A 347 8.89 32.64 34.35
N GLN A 348 9.38 31.41 34.42
CA GLN A 348 10.79 31.10 34.62
C GLN A 348 11.47 30.86 33.27
N LEU A 349 12.16 31.85 32.72
CA LEU A 349 12.86 31.74 31.44
C LEU A 349 14.30 31.27 31.66
N THR A 350 14.67 30.12 31.12
CA THR A 350 16.05 29.62 31.07
C THR A 350 16.62 29.73 29.65
N ILE A 351 17.82 30.29 29.56
CA ILE A 351 18.54 30.58 28.32
C ILE A 351 19.89 29.87 28.36
N TYR A 352 20.12 28.95 27.43
CA TYR A 352 21.44 28.38 27.21
C TYR A 352 22.22 29.25 26.22
N ALA A 353 23.20 29.97 26.73
CA ALA A 353 24.01 30.91 25.98
C ALA A 353 25.11 30.18 25.18
N ASN A 354 25.41 30.69 23.98
CA ASN A 354 26.51 30.18 23.16
C ASN A 354 27.90 30.75 23.54
N THR A 355 28.02 31.37 24.72
CA THR A 355 29.26 31.77 25.39
C THR A 355 29.20 31.32 26.85
N TYR A 356 30.35 31.03 27.48
CA TYR A 356 30.40 30.59 28.88
C TYR A 356 30.04 31.71 29.86
N ASP A 357 30.41 32.94 29.52
CA ASP A 357 30.20 34.14 30.30
C ASP A 357 29.96 35.35 29.39
N GLY A 358 29.37 36.40 29.97
CA GLY A 358 28.93 37.59 29.26
C GLY A 358 27.69 38.20 29.90
N TYR A 359 26.84 38.82 29.08
CA TYR A 359 25.60 39.47 29.50
C TYR A 359 24.46 39.24 28.51
N VAL A 360 23.22 39.34 28.99
CA VAL A 360 22.00 39.11 28.21
C VAL A 360 21.02 40.26 28.37
N TYR A 361 20.43 40.69 27.25
CA TYR A 361 19.19 41.46 27.24
C TYR A 361 18.03 40.55 26.87
N VAL A 362 16.97 40.63 27.65
CA VAL A 362 15.69 39.95 27.40
C VAL A 362 14.62 41.03 27.35
N TYR A 363 13.99 41.21 26.19
CA TYR A 363 13.06 42.30 25.97
C TYR A 363 11.81 41.85 25.18
N ASN A 364 10.72 42.58 25.37
CA ASN A 364 9.42 42.31 24.77
C ASN A 364 9.49 42.37 23.23
N GLU A 365 9.21 41.25 22.57
CA GLU A 365 9.34 41.05 21.12
C GLU A 365 8.47 42.02 20.30
N SER A 366 7.41 42.60 20.89
CA SER A 366 6.56 43.58 20.19
C SER A 366 7.26 44.91 19.90
N TYR A 367 8.40 45.18 20.54
CA TYR A 367 9.25 46.35 20.26
C TYR A 367 10.34 46.02 19.22
N PRO A 368 10.72 46.96 18.34
CA PRO A 368 11.81 46.74 17.39
C PRO A 368 13.17 46.69 18.10
N TYR A 369 14.10 45.91 17.55
CA TYR A 369 15.49 45.78 18.03
C TYR A 369 16.18 47.12 18.37
N SER A 370 15.93 48.16 17.58
CA SER A 370 16.45 49.51 17.82
C SER A 370 16.04 50.12 19.17
N THR A 371 14.92 49.69 19.75
CA THR A 371 14.46 50.10 21.08
C THR A 371 15.30 49.43 22.17
N ALA A 372 15.60 48.14 22.06
CA ALA A 372 16.46 47.45 23.03
C ALA A 372 17.84 48.11 23.13
N THR A 373 18.47 48.40 21.98
CA THR A 373 19.77 49.10 21.89
C THR A 373 19.72 50.59 22.23
N GLN A 374 18.54 51.18 22.46
CA GLN A 374 18.40 52.60 22.84
C GLN A 374 18.27 52.77 24.37
N TYR A 375 17.62 51.82 25.05
CA TYR A 375 17.30 51.91 26.47
C TYR A 375 18.18 51.00 27.36
N GLU A 376 19.20 50.39 26.75
CA GLU A 376 20.18 49.43 27.29
C GLU A 376 20.76 49.77 28.68
N ASN A 377 20.84 51.06 29.02
CA ASN A 377 21.43 51.57 30.28
C ASN A 377 20.43 52.35 31.16
N SER A 378 19.13 52.29 30.89
CA SER A 378 18.12 53.19 31.49
C SER A 378 17.16 52.55 32.52
N ILE A 379 17.28 51.24 32.75
CA ILE A 379 16.50 50.48 33.73
C ILE A 379 17.48 49.58 34.50
N PRO A 380 17.41 49.49 35.85
CA PRO A 380 18.22 48.55 36.62
C PRO A 380 18.08 47.12 36.09
N LEU A 381 19.20 46.42 35.89
CA LEU A 381 19.25 45.03 35.40
C LEU A 381 18.56 44.77 34.05
N SER A 382 18.47 45.80 33.20
CA SER A 382 18.28 45.60 31.76
C SER A 382 19.41 44.73 31.17
N GLU A 383 20.66 45.02 31.54
CA GLU A 383 21.82 44.14 31.35
C GLU A 383 21.91 43.11 32.49
N MET A 384 21.82 41.81 32.18
CA MET A 384 22.06 40.75 33.15
C MET A 384 23.31 39.93 32.82
N SER A 385 24.37 40.18 33.58
CA SER A 385 25.61 39.39 33.59
C SER A 385 25.39 37.95 34.05
N PHE A 386 26.12 37.00 33.45
CA PHE A 386 26.02 35.57 33.78
C PHE A 386 27.34 34.81 33.62
N ALA A 387 27.40 33.61 34.21
CA ALA A 387 28.50 32.65 34.08
C ALA A 387 28.00 31.19 34.04
N GLY A 388 28.78 30.31 33.39
CA GLY A 388 28.46 28.88 33.25
C GLY A 388 27.64 28.52 32.01
N GLY A 389 27.43 29.44 31.07
CA GLY A 389 26.67 29.20 29.83
C GLY A 389 25.15 29.12 29.98
N GLN A 390 24.62 29.49 31.15
CA GLN A 390 23.19 29.48 31.43
C GLN A 390 22.77 30.82 32.05
N VAL A 391 21.54 31.25 31.78
CA VAL A 391 20.83 32.29 32.52
C VAL A 391 19.45 31.76 32.89
N THR A 392 18.96 32.02 34.10
CA THR A 392 17.58 31.72 34.51
C THR A 392 16.97 32.96 35.16
N LEU A 393 15.80 33.39 34.66
CA LEU A 393 15.15 34.66 34.96
C LEU A 393 13.70 34.45 35.39
N THR A 394 13.25 35.21 36.39
CA THR A 394 11.83 35.33 36.77
C THR A 394 11.27 36.58 36.10
N LEU A 395 10.28 36.46 35.21
CA LEU A 395 9.76 37.59 34.42
C LEU A 395 8.22 37.55 34.33
N TYR A 396 7.62 38.67 33.92
CA TYR A 396 6.21 38.75 33.54
C TYR A 396 5.91 37.95 32.24
N PRO A 397 4.77 37.25 32.08
CA PRO A 397 4.51 36.43 30.88
C PRO A 397 4.26 37.26 29.61
N MET A 398 5.14 37.14 28.61
CA MET A 398 4.97 37.71 27.26
C MET A 398 5.93 37.09 26.22
N ASN A 399 5.88 37.56 24.98
CA ASN A 399 6.87 37.19 23.96
C ASN A 399 8.19 37.94 24.19
N TYR A 400 9.31 37.21 24.13
CA TYR A 400 10.64 37.74 24.37
C TYR A 400 11.57 37.57 23.16
N ALA A 401 12.24 38.65 22.78
CA ALA A 401 13.47 38.64 22.01
C ALA A 401 14.68 38.65 22.98
N ILE A 402 15.72 37.90 22.62
CA ILE A 402 16.87 37.61 23.48
C ILE A 402 18.15 37.92 22.72
N LEU A 403 19.07 38.65 23.36
CA LEU A 403 20.36 39.05 22.82
C LEU A 403 21.47 38.67 23.81
N VAL A 404 22.40 37.82 23.40
CA VAL A 404 23.52 37.35 24.22
C VAL A 404 24.81 37.98 23.72
N TYR A 405 25.47 38.72 24.61
CA TYR A 405 26.77 39.37 24.38
C TYR A 405 27.87 38.67 25.18
N ASN A 406 29.07 38.58 24.61
CA ASN A 406 30.25 38.08 25.34
C ASN A 406 30.92 39.21 26.16
N GLN A 407 31.89 38.86 27.01
CA GLN A 407 32.67 39.83 27.82
C GLN A 407 33.40 40.94 27.01
N ASN A 408 33.52 40.81 25.68
CA ASN A 408 34.11 41.85 24.81
C ASN A 408 33.04 42.79 24.20
N GLY A 409 31.79 42.69 24.64
CA GLY A 409 30.66 43.47 24.12
C GLY A 409 30.23 43.09 22.71
N GLN A 410 30.49 41.85 22.28
CA GLN A 410 30.10 41.35 20.96
C GLN A 410 28.81 40.54 21.06
N LEU A 411 27.80 40.88 20.25
CA LEU A 411 26.61 40.05 20.08
C LEU A 411 27.02 38.70 19.46
N VAL A 412 26.87 37.62 20.24
CA VAL A 412 27.29 36.27 19.84
C VAL A 412 26.11 35.36 19.51
N GLY A 413 24.92 35.60 20.06
CA GLY A 413 23.74 34.79 19.73
C GLY A 413 22.41 35.44 20.08
N GLU A 414 21.39 35.09 19.31
CA GLU A 414 20.05 35.67 19.38
C GLU A 414 18.99 34.56 19.45
N ALA A 415 17.82 34.89 20.00
CA ALA A 415 16.63 34.04 19.95
C ALA A 415 15.33 34.85 20.07
N ASN A 416 14.19 34.22 19.77
CA ASN A 416 12.91 34.61 20.39
C ASN A 416 12.22 33.41 21.06
N ILE A 417 11.30 33.70 21.97
CA ILE A 417 10.43 32.71 22.61
C ILE A 417 9.09 33.36 23.03
N ASN A 418 7.98 32.70 22.69
CA ASN A 418 6.67 33.01 23.27
C ASN A 418 6.64 32.39 24.67
N THR A 419 6.16 33.11 25.69
CA THR A 419 6.02 32.54 27.05
C THR A 419 4.64 32.72 27.63
N TYR A 420 4.26 31.80 28.52
CA TYR A 420 2.95 31.76 29.17
C TYR A 420 3.05 31.77 30.70
N SER A 421 1.95 32.18 31.34
CA SER A 421 1.79 32.17 32.80
C SER A 421 2.00 30.76 33.37
N GLY A 422 2.88 30.61 34.36
CA GLY A 422 3.19 29.32 34.98
C GLY A 422 4.26 28.49 34.27
N GLU A 423 4.84 29.00 33.18
CA GLU A 423 5.77 28.25 32.35
C GLU A 423 7.21 28.25 32.91
N ASN A 424 7.91 27.14 32.71
CA ASN A 424 9.36 27.06 32.85
C ASN A 424 9.93 27.04 31.43
N ALA A 425 9.94 28.20 30.79
CA ALA A 425 10.30 28.37 29.40
C ALA A 425 11.80 28.13 29.19
N VAL A 426 12.17 27.45 28.11
CA VAL A 426 13.57 27.10 27.81
C VAL A 426 13.89 27.43 26.37
N THR A 427 15.02 28.10 26.14
CA THR A 427 15.59 28.30 24.80
C THR A 427 17.11 28.23 24.84
N SER A 428 17.72 28.14 23.67
CA SER A 428 19.16 28.34 23.48
C SER A 428 19.39 29.55 22.57
N THR A 429 20.62 30.04 22.45
CA THR A 429 20.96 31.06 21.45
C THR A 429 21.98 30.57 20.43
N THR A 430 21.98 31.20 19.27
CA THR A 430 22.97 30.98 18.21
C THR A 430 23.08 32.24 17.37
N GLN A 431 24.20 32.44 16.68
CA GLN A 431 24.31 33.56 15.76
C GLN A 431 23.32 33.39 14.60
N PHE A 432 22.33 34.28 14.54
CA PHE A 432 21.29 34.26 13.54
C PHE A 432 21.92 34.38 12.15
N SER A 433 21.69 33.39 11.28
CA SER A 433 22.23 33.42 9.92
C SER A 433 21.32 32.73 8.93
N VAL A 434 21.38 33.21 7.68
CA VAL A 434 20.52 32.78 6.57
C VAL A 434 21.38 32.58 5.34
N SER A 435 21.25 31.42 4.71
CA SER A 435 21.93 31.06 3.47
C SER A 435 20.92 30.56 2.43
N VAL A 436 21.22 30.79 1.15
CA VAL A 436 20.44 30.25 0.03
C VAL A 436 21.31 29.28 -0.76
N SER A 437 20.78 28.10 -1.10
CA SER A 437 21.58 27.02 -1.69
C SER A 437 22.18 27.35 -3.06
N ASN A 438 21.60 28.32 -3.79
CA ASN A 438 22.17 28.95 -4.98
C ASN A 438 21.71 30.42 -5.05
N THR A 439 22.65 31.36 -5.15
CA THR A 439 22.35 32.80 -5.37
C THR A 439 22.11 33.14 -6.85
N ILE A 440 22.46 32.24 -7.77
CA ILE A 440 22.18 32.38 -9.21
C ILE A 440 21.45 31.14 -9.70
N LEU A 441 20.25 31.33 -10.24
CA LEU A 441 19.42 30.27 -10.80
C LEU A 441 19.21 30.48 -12.31
N LYS A 442 19.13 29.39 -13.06
CA LYS A 442 18.65 29.37 -14.45
C LYS A 442 17.35 28.58 -14.49
N VAL A 443 16.29 29.19 -14.99
CA VAL A 443 14.95 28.59 -15.08
C VAL A 443 14.52 28.64 -16.54
N ALA A 444 13.91 27.57 -17.05
CA ALA A 444 13.34 27.60 -18.39
C ALA A 444 12.02 28.38 -18.40
N VAL A 445 11.69 29.03 -19.52
CA VAL A 445 10.34 29.56 -19.75
C VAL A 445 9.31 28.44 -19.57
N HIS A 446 8.24 28.74 -18.82
CA HIS A 446 7.16 27.82 -18.42
C HIS A 446 7.62 26.58 -17.64
N SER A 447 8.78 26.64 -16.98
CA SER A 447 9.28 25.59 -16.09
C SER A 447 9.42 26.08 -14.65
N THR A 448 9.30 25.14 -13.71
CA THR A 448 9.47 25.34 -12.27
C THR A 448 10.89 25.00 -11.83
N SER A 449 11.38 25.65 -10.77
CA SER A 449 12.63 25.33 -10.07
C SER A 449 12.51 25.72 -8.59
N THR A 450 13.34 25.14 -7.73
CA THR A 450 13.31 25.37 -6.28
C THR A 450 14.67 25.76 -5.72
N ILE A 451 14.67 26.56 -4.66
CA ILE A 451 15.84 26.91 -3.85
C ILE A 451 15.51 26.68 -2.38
N ASN A 452 16.44 26.10 -1.63
CA ASN A 452 16.33 26.00 -0.18
C ASN A 452 16.94 27.25 0.46
N ILE A 453 16.16 27.89 1.32
CA ILE A 453 16.59 28.94 2.25
C ILE A 453 16.86 28.22 3.57
N ASN A 454 18.13 28.11 3.96
CA ASN A 454 18.54 27.48 5.23
C ASN A 454 18.78 28.58 6.27
N ILE A 455 18.27 28.36 7.47
CA ILE A 455 18.22 29.33 8.56
C ILE A 455 18.83 28.67 9.81
N ASN A 456 19.73 29.37 10.47
CA ASN A 456 20.31 29.00 11.76
C ASN A 456 19.80 30.02 12.79
N ALA A 457 18.98 29.56 13.74
CA ALA A 457 18.23 30.40 14.69
C ALA A 457 17.67 29.55 15.83
N TYR A 458 17.26 30.21 16.93
CA TYR A 458 16.31 29.65 17.89
C TYR A 458 15.08 30.58 17.98
N GLY A 459 13.89 30.01 17.85
CA GLY A 459 12.64 30.78 17.87
C GLY A 459 11.85 30.77 16.56
N THR A 460 10.76 31.53 16.51
CA THR A 460 9.88 31.67 15.36
C THR A 460 10.46 32.66 14.35
N VAL A 461 10.76 32.20 13.13
CA VAL A 461 11.23 33.06 12.03
C VAL A 461 10.11 33.35 11.05
N THR A 462 10.15 34.54 10.43
CA THR A 462 9.23 34.96 9.36
C THR A 462 10.01 35.19 8.07
N VAL A 463 9.60 34.54 6.97
CA VAL A 463 10.25 34.59 5.66
C VAL A 463 9.33 35.26 4.63
N ASN A 464 9.82 36.33 4.01
CA ASN A 464 9.15 37.08 2.95
C ASN A 464 10.02 37.09 1.69
N VAL A 465 9.41 37.11 0.50
CA VAL A 465 10.13 37.20 -0.79
C VAL A 465 9.52 38.30 -1.66
N ILE A 466 10.36 39.26 -2.05
CA ILE A 466 9.98 40.43 -2.84
C ILE A 466 10.68 40.36 -4.20
N GLY A 467 9.93 40.47 -5.29
CA GLY A 467 10.47 40.43 -6.65
C GLY A 467 9.46 40.78 -7.74
N PRO A 468 9.91 40.96 -9.00
CA PRO A 468 9.08 41.40 -10.11
C PRO A 468 8.18 40.27 -10.65
N GLN A 469 6.86 40.42 -10.47
CA GLN A 469 5.85 39.46 -10.94
C GLN A 469 5.62 39.47 -12.46
N SER A 470 6.25 40.39 -13.21
CA SER A 470 6.06 40.54 -14.66
C SER A 470 6.82 39.52 -15.51
N GLY A 471 7.69 38.70 -14.92
CA GLY A 471 8.41 37.62 -15.61
C GLY A 471 8.65 36.35 -14.80
N LEU A 472 8.24 36.35 -13.53
CA LEU A 472 8.28 35.20 -12.62
C LEU A 472 6.97 35.11 -11.84
N SER A 473 6.58 33.90 -11.45
CA SER A 473 5.80 33.69 -10.23
C SER A 473 6.62 32.88 -9.23
N TYR A 474 6.38 33.10 -7.94
CA TYR A 474 7.11 32.43 -6.89
C TYR A 474 6.25 32.23 -5.64
N SER A 475 6.57 31.23 -4.84
CA SER A 475 5.88 30.90 -3.59
C SER A 475 6.82 30.22 -2.59
N LEU A 476 6.61 30.45 -1.30
CA LEU A 476 7.28 29.75 -0.21
C LEU A 476 6.46 28.53 0.21
N SER A 477 7.13 27.45 0.62
CA SER A 477 6.47 26.31 1.28
C SER A 477 5.95 26.67 2.67
N GLN A 478 6.63 27.58 3.37
CA GLN A 478 6.23 28.14 4.65
C GLN A 478 6.77 29.56 4.83
N THR A 479 5.94 30.47 5.32
CA THR A 479 6.24 31.90 5.55
C THR A 479 6.54 32.23 7.01
N GLN A 480 6.14 31.40 7.96
CA GLN A 480 6.44 31.55 9.39
C GLN A 480 6.53 30.17 10.03
N PHE A 481 7.59 29.89 10.79
CA PHE A 481 7.82 28.60 11.45
C PHE A 481 8.84 28.71 12.59
N TYR A 482 8.81 27.77 13.54
CA TYR A 482 9.81 27.66 14.61
C TYR A 482 11.08 26.98 14.11
N VAL A 483 12.23 27.44 14.60
CA VAL A 483 13.57 26.90 14.32
C VAL A 483 14.23 26.53 15.64
N ASP A 484 14.80 25.32 15.67
CA ASP A 484 15.52 24.74 16.81
C ASP A 484 16.97 24.48 16.39
N GLY A 485 17.81 25.50 16.53
CA GLY A 485 19.17 25.55 15.99
C GLY A 485 19.22 25.72 14.47
N SER A 486 18.60 24.81 13.71
CA SER A 486 18.62 24.81 12.24
C SER A 486 17.25 24.49 11.61
N GLY A 487 16.93 25.15 10.50
CA GLY A 487 15.65 24.99 9.80
C GLY A 487 15.75 25.40 8.32
N THR A 488 14.74 25.02 7.53
CA THR A 488 14.70 25.30 6.08
C THR A 488 13.30 25.66 5.59
N THR A 489 13.23 26.50 4.56
CA THR A 489 12.01 26.69 3.75
C THR A 489 12.36 26.66 2.26
N THR A 490 11.43 26.18 1.43
CA THR A 490 11.64 26.03 -0.01
C THR A 490 10.96 27.16 -0.76
N LEU A 491 11.74 27.94 -1.50
CA LEU A 491 11.25 28.92 -2.45
C LEU A 491 11.07 28.24 -3.82
N THR A 492 9.83 28.15 -4.27
CA THR A 492 9.44 27.65 -5.60
C THR A 492 9.34 28.83 -6.56
N ILE A 493 9.89 28.70 -7.77
CA ILE A 493 10.03 29.77 -8.77
C ILE A 493 9.63 29.21 -10.14
N ASN A 494 8.78 29.93 -10.87
CA ASN A 494 8.35 29.57 -12.23
C ASN A 494 8.79 30.65 -13.23
N GLY A 495 9.44 30.25 -14.32
CA GLY A 495 9.78 31.15 -15.42
C GLY A 495 8.55 31.51 -16.25
N ILE A 496 8.22 32.81 -16.39
CA ILE A 496 7.11 33.27 -17.24
C ILE A 496 7.64 33.92 -18.51
N ASN A 497 8.47 34.97 -18.38
CA ASN A 497 9.05 35.71 -19.50
C ASN A 497 10.57 35.65 -19.43
N THR A 498 11.24 35.67 -20.58
CA THR A 498 12.72 35.68 -20.64
C THR A 498 13.29 36.97 -20.06
N GLY A 499 14.30 36.86 -19.19
CA GLY A 499 14.94 38.00 -18.57
C GLY A 499 15.81 37.63 -17.38
N THR A 500 16.50 38.62 -16.82
CA THR A 500 17.19 38.51 -15.52
C THR A 500 16.37 39.25 -14.48
N TYR A 501 16.04 38.57 -13.38
CA TYR A 501 15.21 39.09 -12.30
C TYR A 501 15.91 38.87 -10.97
N THR A 502 15.72 39.80 -10.02
CA THR A 502 16.22 39.66 -8.65
C THR A 502 15.05 39.36 -7.71
N LEU A 503 15.16 38.29 -6.94
CA LEU A 503 14.31 38.05 -5.78
C LEU A 503 15.08 38.44 -4.52
N ILE A 504 14.44 39.18 -3.62
CA ILE A 504 14.95 39.58 -2.32
C ILE A 504 14.25 38.69 -1.30
N VAL A 505 14.99 37.76 -0.69
CA VAL A 505 14.54 36.98 0.46
C VAL A 505 14.84 37.78 1.71
N ASN A 506 13.83 38.13 2.48
CA ASN A 506 13.98 38.75 3.80
C ASN A 506 13.52 37.77 4.87
N VAL A 507 14.38 37.47 5.84
CA VAL A 507 14.07 36.60 6.97
C VAL A 507 14.22 37.40 8.26
N THR A 508 13.10 37.60 8.95
CA THR A 508 13.04 38.27 10.26
C THR A 508 13.06 37.22 11.37
N LEU A 509 13.89 37.43 12.39
CA LEU A 509 13.80 36.68 13.64
C LEU A 509 12.78 37.35 14.57
N PHE A 510 13.02 38.63 14.91
CA PHE A 510 12.08 39.48 15.65
C PHE A 510 12.07 40.90 15.06
N PRO A 511 11.08 41.77 15.35
CA PRO A 511 10.93 43.08 14.71
C PRO A 511 12.22 43.90 14.70
N GLY A 512 12.58 44.40 13.51
CA GLY A 512 13.83 45.14 13.30
C GLY A 512 15.11 44.29 13.15
N TYR A 513 15.09 43.00 13.48
CA TYR A 513 16.24 42.09 13.34
C TYR A 513 16.00 41.04 12.25
N TYR A 514 16.63 41.24 11.10
CA TYR A 514 16.38 40.47 9.89
C TYR A 514 17.62 40.39 9.00
N ILE A 515 17.70 39.31 8.20
CA ILE A 515 18.76 39.10 7.22
C ILE A 515 18.14 39.05 5.81
N ILE A 516 18.74 39.82 4.90
CA ILE A 516 18.39 39.83 3.49
C ILE A 516 19.39 38.98 2.70
N GLN A 517 18.87 38.11 1.84
CA GLN A 517 19.62 37.40 0.80
C GLN A 517 19.04 37.70 -0.58
N THR A 518 19.88 37.77 -1.60
CA THR A 518 19.46 38.05 -3.00
C THR A 518 19.67 36.84 -3.89
N ILE A 519 18.69 36.58 -4.75
CA ILE A 519 18.71 35.49 -5.73
C ILE A 519 18.50 36.08 -7.13
N THR A 520 19.50 35.91 -8.00
CA THR A 520 19.45 36.29 -9.41
C THR A 520 18.88 35.14 -10.22
N VAL A 521 17.66 35.30 -10.74
CA VAL A 521 16.95 34.30 -11.55
C VAL A 521 17.03 34.70 -13.02
N ASN A 522 17.69 33.86 -13.82
CA ASN A 522 17.78 34.01 -15.26
C ASN A 522 16.75 33.10 -15.94
N VAL A 523 15.66 33.69 -16.44
CA VAL A 523 14.67 32.96 -17.24
C VAL A 523 15.12 32.94 -18.69
N ILE A 524 15.34 31.73 -19.22
CA ILE A 524 15.88 31.51 -20.57
C ILE A 524 15.02 30.53 -21.37
N VAL A 525 15.07 30.63 -22.70
CA VAL A 525 14.60 29.54 -23.57
C VAL A 525 15.71 28.49 -23.61
N ILE A 526 15.39 27.26 -23.18
CA ILE A 526 16.28 26.11 -23.42
C ILE A 526 16.02 25.62 -24.85
N THR A 527 17.09 25.54 -25.64
CA THR A 527 17.07 24.88 -26.95
C THR A 527 17.75 23.52 -26.87
N VAL A 528 17.30 22.59 -27.69
CA VAL A 528 17.78 21.20 -27.77
C VAL A 528 17.95 20.79 -29.23
N PRO A 529 18.90 19.87 -29.53
CA PRO A 529 19.18 19.47 -30.90
C PRO A 529 18.06 18.59 -31.47
N PHE A 530 17.62 18.93 -32.68
CA PHE A 530 16.80 18.09 -33.54
C PHE A 530 17.59 17.71 -34.80
N THR A 531 17.65 16.41 -35.11
CA THR A 531 18.31 15.87 -36.30
C THR A 531 17.34 14.97 -37.07
N LEU A 532 17.15 15.21 -38.36
CA LEU A 532 16.46 14.29 -39.25
C LEU A 532 17.46 13.62 -40.20
N THR A 533 17.45 12.29 -40.21
CA THR A 533 18.09 11.46 -41.22
C THR A 533 17.00 10.81 -42.07
N TYR A 534 17.24 10.70 -43.37
CA TYR A 534 16.38 9.93 -44.26
C TYR A 534 17.16 9.12 -45.28
N THR A 535 16.58 7.98 -45.65
CA THR A 535 17.03 7.08 -46.71
C THR A 535 15.94 6.98 -47.77
N VAL A 536 16.30 6.46 -48.95
CA VAL A 536 15.38 6.31 -50.08
C VAL A 536 15.51 4.92 -50.68
N ASN A 537 14.38 4.25 -50.91
CA ASN A 537 14.30 2.98 -51.60
C ASN A 537 13.67 3.21 -52.98
N GLY A 538 14.52 3.25 -54.02
CA GLY A 538 14.19 3.72 -55.37
C GLY A 538 15.17 4.81 -55.84
N GLN A 539 14.75 5.63 -56.81
CA GLN A 539 15.48 6.82 -57.26
C GLN A 539 15.56 7.89 -56.16
N SER A 540 16.54 8.79 -56.26
CA SER A 540 16.72 9.93 -55.36
C SER A 540 15.50 10.85 -55.32
N LEU A 541 15.15 11.37 -54.14
CA LEU A 541 14.06 12.34 -53.98
C LEU A 541 14.22 13.55 -54.94
N PRO A 542 13.14 14.07 -55.54
CA PRO A 542 13.19 15.24 -56.43
C PRO A 542 13.41 16.56 -55.68
N GLN A 543 13.16 16.58 -54.36
CA GLN A 543 13.46 17.68 -53.44
C GLN A 543 13.77 17.11 -52.05
N SER A 544 14.40 17.91 -51.18
CA SER A 544 14.56 17.52 -49.77
C SER A 544 13.19 17.48 -49.05
N PRO A 545 12.97 16.57 -48.08
CA PRO A 545 11.74 16.54 -47.30
C PRO A 545 11.57 17.82 -46.49
N GLU A 546 10.38 18.39 -46.50
CA GLU A 546 10.05 19.51 -45.62
C GLU A 546 9.76 19.02 -44.19
N VAL A 547 10.18 19.81 -43.19
CA VAL A 547 9.78 19.62 -41.79
C VAL A 547 9.12 20.90 -41.31
N THR A 548 7.90 20.76 -40.80
CA THR A 548 7.12 21.83 -40.17
C THR A 548 7.30 21.76 -38.67
N PHE A 549 7.83 22.82 -38.08
CA PHE A 549 7.95 23.04 -36.64
C PHE A 549 6.88 24.01 -36.16
N ASN A 550 6.22 23.70 -35.05
CA ASN A 550 5.33 24.61 -34.33
C ASN A 550 5.92 24.88 -32.95
N PHE A 551 6.39 26.12 -32.76
CA PHE A 551 7.15 26.53 -31.58
C PHE A 551 6.22 26.86 -30.39
N PRO A 552 6.69 26.76 -29.13
CA PRO A 552 5.87 27.04 -27.94
C PRO A 552 5.25 28.46 -27.88
N ASN A 553 5.79 29.42 -28.65
CA ASN A 553 5.24 30.77 -28.78
C ASN A 553 4.11 30.89 -29.84
N GLY A 554 3.64 29.77 -30.41
CA GLY A 554 2.61 29.74 -31.45
C GLY A 554 3.09 30.07 -32.86
N THR A 555 4.39 30.26 -33.08
CA THR A 555 4.96 30.48 -34.42
C THR A 555 5.15 29.14 -35.14
N VAL A 556 4.72 29.05 -36.40
CA VAL A 556 4.94 27.87 -37.26
C VAL A 556 5.99 28.20 -38.33
N MET A 557 6.90 27.27 -38.58
CA MET A 557 7.95 27.39 -39.60
C MET A 557 8.13 26.06 -40.33
N THR A 558 8.10 26.10 -41.66
CA THR A 558 8.40 24.93 -42.52
C THR A 558 9.70 25.17 -43.26
N ILE A 559 10.61 24.18 -43.24
CA ILE A 559 11.90 24.25 -43.95
C ILE A 559 12.20 22.95 -44.71
N PRO A 560 12.83 23.01 -45.89
CA PRO A 560 13.41 21.83 -46.53
C PRO A 560 14.62 21.35 -45.71
N PHE A 561 14.64 20.08 -45.33
CA PHE A 561 15.58 19.55 -44.35
C PHE A 561 16.60 18.61 -44.99
N THR A 562 17.90 18.89 -44.84
CA THR A 562 18.98 18.06 -45.40
C THR A 562 19.30 16.88 -44.48
N SER A 563 19.40 15.67 -45.05
CA SER A 563 19.66 14.43 -44.28
C SER A 563 20.93 14.55 -43.42
N GLY A 564 20.80 14.31 -42.11
CA GLY A 564 21.90 14.36 -41.15
C GLY A 564 22.25 15.76 -40.62
N PHE A 565 21.53 16.81 -41.02
CA PHE A 565 21.72 18.15 -40.45
C PHE A 565 21.07 18.27 -39.07
N THR A 566 21.68 19.02 -38.16
CA THR A 566 21.16 19.26 -36.80
C THR A 566 20.84 20.74 -36.60
N ILE A 567 19.62 21.03 -36.12
CA ILE A 567 19.21 22.38 -35.71
C ILE A 567 18.95 22.42 -34.21
N GLN A 568 19.03 23.60 -33.59
CA GLN A 568 18.66 23.83 -32.20
C GLN A 568 17.27 24.46 -32.13
N VAL A 569 16.32 23.83 -31.44
CA VAL A 569 14.93 24.31 -31.32
C VAL A 569 14.48 24.35 -29.85
N PRO A 570 13.54 25.25 -29.47
CA PRO A 570 13.02 25.32 -28.10
C PRO A 570 12.42 23.99 -27.61
N THR A 571 12.64 23.64 -26.35
CA THR A 571 11.93 22.52 -25.71
C THR A 571 10.41 22.75 -25.73
N GLY A 572 9.65 21.72 -26.10
CA GLY A 572 8.20 21.78 -26.29
C GLY A 572 7.75 22.08 -27.72
N THR A 573 8.68 22.38 -28.64
CA THR A 573 8.37 22.48 -30.08
C THR A 573 7.80 21.17 -30.60
N THR A 574 6.68 21.21 -31.34
CA THR A 574 6.19 20.03 -32.08
C THR A 574 6.69 20.06 -33.51
N TYR A 575 6.89 18.89 -34.12
CA TYR A 575 7.38 18.75 -35.49
C TYR A 575 6.52 17.76 -36.29
N THR A 576 6.46 17.96 -37.60
CA THR A 576 5.82 17.07 -38.58
C THR A 576 6.68 17.00 -39.84
N VAL A 577 7.07 15.79 -40.25
CA VAL A 577 7.89 15.54 -41.45
C VAL A 577 6.98 15.29 -42.65
N GLN A 578 7.27 15.87 -43.82
CA GLN A 578 6.48 15.72 -45.05
C GLN A 578 6.34 14.25 -45.48
N GLN A 579 5.13 13.67 -45.36
CA GLN A 579 4.90 12.24 -45.61
C GLN A 579 5.07 11.85 -47.09
N ILE A 580 4.67 12.74 -48.02
CA ILE A 580 4.63 12.47 -49.46
C ILE A 580 5.37 13.59 -50.21
N ILE A 581 6.24 13.20 -51.15
CA ILE A 581 7.08 14.08 -51.96
C ILE A 581 6.86 13.69 -53.43
N GLY A 582 6.49 14.66 -54.27
CA GLY A 582 6.01 14.38 -55.63
C GLY A 582 4.59 13.78 -55.66
N GLY A 583 3.97 13.75 -56.85
CA GLY A 583 2.61 13.21 -57.01
C GLY A 583 1.85 13.64 -58.26
N GLY A 584 2.30 14.68 -58.98
CA GLY A 584 1.62 15.20 -60.18
C GLY A 584 1.75 14.34 -61.45
N SER A 585 2.50 13.23 -61.40
CA SER A 585 2.93 12.45 -62.57
C SER A 585 2.78 10.93 -62.41
N ASN A 586 1.86 10.48 -61.54
CA ASN A 586 1.67 9.06 -61.17
C ASN A 586 2.91 8.39 -60.52
N VAL A 587 3.88 9.19 -60.09
CA VAL A 587 5.04 8.80 -59.27
C VAL A 587 5.02 9.63 -57.99
N ARG A 588 5.32 9.01 -56.84
CA ARG A 588 5.54 9.69 -55.56
C ARG A 588 6.68 9.01 -54.79
N TRP A 589 7.26 9.72 -53.85
CA TRP A 589 8.05 9.15 -52.76
C TRP A 589 7.27 9.33 -51.48
N ALA A 590 7.09 8.26 -50.70
CA ALA A 590 6.28 8.31 -49.49
C ALA A 590 6.89 7.49 -48.35
N THR A 591 6.64 7.92 -47.11
CA THR A 591 6.85 7.10 -45.90
C THR A 591 5.51 6.54 -45.42
N GLU A 592 5.55 5.34 -44.85
CA GLU A 592 4.38 4.54 -44.46
C GLU A 592 3.41 5.32 -43.57
N ASN A 593 3.96 5.94 -42.53
CA ASN A 593 3.24 6.65 -41.49
C ASN A 593 3.65 8.13 -41.46
N GLN A 594 2.72 8.99 -41.08
CA GLN A 594 2.99 10.41 -40.83
C GLN A 594 3.86 10.55 -39.58
N VAL A 595 5.14 10.92 -39.77
CA VAL A 595 6.09 11.10 -38.67
C VAL A 595 5.92 12.49 -38.06
N SER A 596 5.60 12.56 -36.77
CA SER A 596 5.45 13.78 -35.98
C SER A 596 5.68 13.51 -34.49
N GLY A 597 5.85 14.57 -33.69
CA GLY A 597 5.99 14.46 -32.23
C GLY A 597 6.35 15.76 -31.54
N THR A 598 6.67 15.67 -30.24
CA THR A 598 7.06 16.81 -29.37
C THR A 598 8.51 16.68 -28.94
N ILE A 599 9.29 17.76 -29.09
CA ILE A 599 10.73 17.80 -28.81
C ILE A 599 10.93 18.25 -27.36
N SER A 600 10.98 17.30 -26.42
CA SER A 600 11.27 17.55 -25.00
C SER A 600 12.77 17.47 -24.65
N GLY A 601 13.60 16.99 -25.57
CA GLY A 601 15.04 16.80 -25.39
C GLY A 601 15.76 16.57 -26.73
N SER A 602 17.02 16.14 -26.67
CA SER A 602 17.82 15.78 -27.85
C SER A 602 17.09 14.70 -28.68
N THR A 603 16.69 15.04 -29.90
CA THR A 603 15.79 14.22 -30.73
C THR A 603 16.44 13.91 -32.07
N SER A 604 16.57 12.62 -32.40
CA SER A 604 17.08 12.14 -33.69
C SER A 604 16.06 11.22 -34.35
N ILE A 605 15.65 11.56 -35.57
CA ILE A 605 14.60 10.86 -36.33
C ILE A 605 15.23 10.22 -37.58
N SER A 606 14.78 9.01 -37.92
CA SER A 606 15.14 8.30 -39.15
C SER A 606 13.88 7.96 -39.95
N VAL A 607 13.85 8.29 -41.24
CA VAL A 607 12.70 8.06 -42.13
C VAL A 607 13.14 7.35 -43.41
N THR A 608 12.38 6.38 -43.88
CA THR A 608 12.61 5.71 -45.17
C THR A 608 11.53 6.13 -46.16
N TYR A 609 11.91 6.77 -47.25
CA TYR A 609 10.99 7.06 -48.37
C TYR A 609 11.05 5.95 -49.42
N TYR A 610 9.90 5.38 -49.76
CA TYR A 610 9.76 4.44 -50.87
C TYR A 610 9.31 5.20 -52.11
N GLU A 611 10.02 5.04 -53.23
CA GLU A 611 9.49 5.41 -54.55
C GLU A 611 8.32 4.48 -54.88
N GLN A 612 7.21 5.08 -55.32
CA GLN A 612 5.96 4.37 -55.62
C GLN A 612 5.34 4.88 -56.92
N PHE A 613 4.78 3.94 -57.69
CA PHE A 613 4.03 4.19 -58.90
C PHE A 613 2.54 3.93 -58.69
N LEU A 614 1.68 4.74 -59.32
CA LEU A 614 0.24 4.51 -59.34
C LEU A 614 -0.08 3.48 -60.42
N VAL A 615 -0.56 2.30 -60.02
CA VAL A 615 -0.81 1.15 -60.90
C VAL A 615 -2.27 0.74 -60.82
N THR A 616 -2.90 0.53 -61.98
CA THR A 616 -4.23 -0.07 -62.10
C THR A 616 -4.11 -1.55 -62.42
N PHE A 617 -4.43 -2.41 -61.46
CA PHE A 617 -4.56 -3.85 -61.70
C PHE A 617 -5.99 -4.18 -62.13
N ASN A 618 -6.12 -4.90 -63.24
CA ASN A 618 -7.39 -5.26 -63.87
C ASN A 618 -7.38 -6.74 -64.31
N TYR A 619 -8.53 -7.29 -64.68
CA TYR A 619 -8.63 -8.66 -65.22
C TYR A 619 -9.70 -8.77 -66.30
N GLN A 620 -9.59 -9.79 -67.14
CA GLN A 620 -10.63 -10.17 -68.10
C GLN A 620 -10.80 -11.68 -68.17
N VAL A 621 -12.03 -12.12 -68.44
CA VAL A 621 -12.44 -13.53 -68.49
C VAL A 621 -12.73 -13.92 -69.93
N ILE A 622 -12.19 -15.06 -70.35
CA ILE A 622 -12.15 -15.57 -71.72
C ILE A 622 -12.90 -16.91 -71.76
N ASN A 623 -13.70 -17.10 -72.82
CA ASN A 623 -14.49 -18.31 -73.09
C ASN A 623 -15.49 -18.71 -71.98
N GLY A 624 -16.09 -17.72 -71.30
CA GLY A 624 -17.19 -17.96 -70.35
C GLY A 624 -17.65 -16.67 -69.66
N GLN A 625 -18.40 -16.82 -68.56
CA GLN A 625 -18.81 -15.75 -67.66
C GLN A 625 -18.52 -16.19 -66.23
N TRP A 626 -17.94 -15.30 -65.41
CA TRP A 626 -17.56 -15.62 -64.03
C TRP A 626 -18.06 -14.55 -63.07
N SER A 627 -18.83 -14.96 -62.07
CA SER A 627 -19.60 -14.07 -61.19
C SER A 627 -19.33 -14.27 -59.69
N TYR A 628 -18.46 -15.21 -59.32
CA TYR A 628 -18.26 -15.65 -57.93
C TYR A 628 -17.22 -14.85 -57.12
N GLY A 629 -16.58 -13.85 -57.72
CA GLY A 629 -15.60 -12.98 -57.06
C GLY A 629 -14.41 -12.66 -57.97
N SER A 630 -13.86 -11.44 -57.89
CA SER A 630 -12.73 -11.03 -58.73
C SER A 630 -11.39 -11.56 -58.19
N PRO A 631 -10.36 -11.66 -59.05
CA PRO A 631 -9.00 -11.95 -58.61
C PRO A 631 -8.49 -10.89 -57.63
N SER A 632 -7.86 -11.36 -56.56
CA SER A 632 -6.92 -10.52 -55.80
C SER A 632 -5.57 -10.43 -56.52
N VAL A 633 -4.83 -9.36 -56.24
CA VAL A 633 -3.44 -9.16 -56.64
C VAL A 633 -2.60 -8.84 -55.40
N THR A 634 -1.44 -9.49 -55.31
CA THR A 634 -0.41 -9.25 -54.30
C THR A 634 0.68 -8.36 -54.89
N TYR A 635 1.14 -7.36 -54.16
CA TYR A 635 2.20 -6.42 -54.53
C TYR A 635 2.85 -5.85 -53.25
N TYR A 636 3.95 -5.10 -53.36
CA TYR A 636 4.62 -4.49 -52.21
C TYR A 636 4.18 -3.03 -52.03
N TYR A 637 3.90 -2.67 -50.77
CA TYR A 637 3.57 -1.32 -50.34
C TYR A 637 4.36 -1.02 -49.06
N PHE A 638 5.22 -0.01 -49.10
CA PHE A 638 6.17 0.33 -48.03
C PHE A 638 7.02 -0.87 -47.54
N GLY A 639 7.48 -1.69 -48.48
CA GLY A 639 8.28 -2.89 -48.22
C GLY A 639 7.49 -4.10 -47.73
N THR A 640 6.17 -3.98 -47.57
CA THR A 640 5.30 -5.05 -47.04
C THR A 640 4.41 -5.65 -48.14
N PRO A 641 4.34 -6.99 -48.29
CA PRO A 641 3.43 -7.62 -49.24
C PRO A 641 1.96 -7.38 -48.84
N THR A 642 1.24 -6.71 -49.73
CA THR A 642 -0.14 -6.24 -49.60
C THR A 642 -1.02 -6.91 -50.65
N VAL A 643 -2.27 -7.21 -50.30
CA VAL A 643 -3.24 -7.88 -51.20
C VAL A 643 -4.46 -6.99 -51.40
N ALA A 644 -4.88 -6.80 -52.66
CA ALA A 644 -6.08 -6.05 -53.02
C ALA A 644 -6.94 -6.78 -54.05
N SER A 645 -8.26 -6.65 -53.98
CA SER A 645 -9.20 -7.18 -55.00
C SER A 645 -9.19 -6.31 -56.26
N THR A 646 -9.32 -6.91 -57.43
CA THR A 646 -9.31 -6.20 -58.73
C THR A 646 -10.73 -6.02 -59.31
N PRO A 647 -10.98 -5.07 -60.24
CA PRO A 647 -10.08 -4.00 -60.66
C PRO A 647 -9.83 -3.00 -59.53
N THR A 648 -8.59 -2.50 -59.42
CA THR A 648 -8.20 -1.51 -58.41
C THR A 648 -7.03 -0.66 -58.88
N THR A 649 -6.97 0.59 -58.42
CA THR A 649 -5.86 1.51 -58.67
C THR A 649 -5.20 1.86 -57.36
N VAL A 650 -3.93 1.47 -57.22
CA VAL A 650 -3.18 1.49 -55.96
C VAL A 650 -1.77 2.04 -56.16
N TRP A 651 -1.19 2.60 -55.12
CA TRP A 651 0.24 2.90 -55.09
C TRP A 651 1.02 1.62 -54.79
N VAL A 652 2.06 1.37 -55.58
CA VAL A 652 2.90 0.17 -55.52
C VAL A 652 4.36 0.58 -55.48
N ASP A 653 5.18 -0.09 -54.67
CA ASP A 653 6.61 0.19 -54.57
C ASP A 653 7.35 -0.03 -55.89
N TYR A 654 8.35 0.82 -56.15
CA TYR A 654 9.29 0.68 -57.26
C TYR A 654 9.91 -0.73 -57.28
N ASN A 655 9.94 -1.35 -58.46
CA ASN A 655 10.47 -2.71 -58.67
C ASN A 655 9.76 -3.81 -57.87
N SER A 656 8.56 -3.54 -57.33
CA SER A 656 7.72 -4.57 -56.69
C SER A 656 7.39 -5.70 -57.68
N PRO A 657 7.56 -6.98 -57.31
CA PRO A 657 6.85 -8.04 -58.01
C PRO A 657 5.33 -7.87 -57.81
N TYR A 658 4.52 -8.35 -58.76
CA TYR A 658 3.09 -8.48 -58.59
C TYR A 658 2.62 -9.91 -58.94
N GLN A 659 1.59 -10.38 -58.26
CA GLN A 659 0.99 -11.70 -58.50
C GLN A 659 -0.52 -11.69 -58.26
N PHE A 660 -1.30 -11.82 -59.32
CA PHE A 660 -2.73 -12.11 -59.27
C PHE A 660 -2.98 -13.56 -58.81
N SER A 661 -4.12 -13.81 -58.18
CA SER A 661 -4.59 -15.17 -57.82
C SER A 661 -4.62 -16.08 -59.05
N GLN A 662 -3.69 -17.04 -59.15
CA GLN A 662 -3.52 -17.90 -60.34
C GLN A 662 -4.77 -18.73 -60.67
N MET A 663 -5.54 -19.13 -59.66
CA MET A 663 -6.76 -19.90 -59.79
C MET A 663 -7.80 -19.43 -58.77
N ILE A 664 -9.06 -19.35 -59.17
CA ILE A 664 -10.20 -19.12 -58.27
C ILE A 664 -11.26 -20.18 -58.57
N THR A 665 -11.78 -20.83 -57.53
CA THR A 665 -12.66 -22.00 -57.65
C THR A 665 -13.94 -21.77 -56.85
N SER A 666 -15.09 -22.01 -57.49
CA SER A 666 -16.43 -21.97 -56.92
C SER A 666 -17.03 -23.37 -57.02
N ASN A 667 -16.65 -24.24 -56.07
CA ASN A 667 -16.99 -25.68 -56.00
C ASN A 667 -16.65 -26.50 -57.27
N SER A 668 -17.47 -26.38 -58.31
CA SER A 668 -17.43 -27.15 -59.56
C SER A 668 -17.20 -26.30 -60.81
N GLU A 669 -17.06 -24.98 -60.67
CA GLU A 669 -16.55 -24.06 -61.69
C GLU A 669 -15.24 -23.41 -61.21
N ARG A 670 -14.30 -23.11 -62.11
CA ARG A 670 -13.08 -22.35 -61.78
C ARG A 670 -12.61 -21.47 -62.92
N ILE A 671 -11.86 -20.43 -62.59
CA ILE A 671 -11.04 -19.68 -63.54
C ILE A 671 -9.54 -19.91 -63.29
N ILE A 672 -8.77 -19.98 -64.37
CA ILE A 672 -7.30 -20.14 -64.34
C ILE A 672 -6.61 -19.03 -65.16
N GLY A 673 -5.64 -18.35 -64.55
CA GLY A 673 -4.91 -17.23 -65.14
C GLY A 673 -3.66 -17.64 -65.90
N THR A 674 -3.31 -16.92 -66.99
CA THR A 674 -2.15 -17.26 -67.84
C THR A 674 -1.03 -16.22 -67.87
N ASN A 675 -1.30 -14.95 -67.54
CA ASN A 675 -0.31 -13.86 -67.40
C ASN A 675 -0.41 -13.17 -66.03
N TYR A 676 -0.58 -13.99 -64.98
CA TYR A 676 -0.97 -13.56 -63.64
C TYR A 676 0.17 -12.97 -62.78
N GLN A 677 1.40 -12.79 -63.29
CA GLN A 677 2.53 -12.28 -62.50
C GLN A 677 3.53 -11.46 -63.33
N GLY A 678 4.33 -10.62 -62.66
CA GLY A 678 5.37 -9.79 -63.27
C GLY A 678 6.04 -8.83 -62.26
N THR A 679 6.61 -7.72 -62.74
CA THR A 679 7.28 -6.70 -61.91
C THR A 679 6.86 -5.29 -62.34
N ILE A 680 6.69 -4.38 -61.38
CA ILE A 680 6.28 -3.00 -61.57
C ILE A 680 7.50 -2.10 -61.80
N THR A 681 7.62 -1.55 -63.01
CA THR A 681 8.75 -0.68 -63.41
C THR A 681 8.34 0.68 -63.97
N PHE A 682 7.03 0.93 -64.12
CA PHE A 682 6.44 2.22 -64.50
C PHE A 682 4.96 2.29 -64.09
N PRO A 683 4.36 3.49 -63.89
CA PRO A 683 2.93 3.63 -63.63
C PRO A 683 2.08 3.30 -64.88
N GLY A 684 0.95 2.62 -64.71
CA GLY A 684 0.11 2.19 -65.83
C GLY A 684 -0.96 1.17 -65.44
N THR A 685 -1.51 0.47 -66.45
CA THR A 685 -2.56 -0.54 -66.27
C THR A 685 -2.04 -1.93 -66.63
N ILE A 686 -2.33 -2.93 -65.79
CA ILE A 686 -1.90 -4.33 -65.96
C ILE A 686 -3.14 -5.22 -65.91
N THR A 687 -3.37 -6.00 -66.97
CA THR A 687 -4.57 -6.84 -67.12
C THR A 687 -4.22 -8.33 -67.14
N ALA A 688 -4.76 -9.09 -66.19
CA ALA A 688 -4.65 -10.56 -66.16
C ALA A 688 -5.79 -11.27 -66.92
N ASN A 689 -5.44 -12.29 -67.71
CA ASN A 689 -6.34 -13.07 -68.55
C ASN A 689 -6.70 -14.40 -67.89
N TYR A 690 -7.99 -14.71 -67.80
CA TYR A 690 -8.52 -15.90 -67.14
C TYR A 690 -9.40 -16.75 -68.06
N TYR A 691 -9.25 -18.07 -68.02
CA TYR A 691 -10.10 -19.02 -68.75
C TYR A 691 -11.04 -19.78 -67.81
N VAL A 692 -12.30 -19.95 -68.20
CA VAL A 692 -13.30 -20.71 -67.44
C VAL A 692 -13.19 -22.22 -67.69
N GLN A 693 -13.27 -23.01 -66.62
CA GLN A 693 -13.31 -24.47 -66.65
C GLN A 693 -14.42 -25.00 -65.74
N TYR A 694 -15.05 -26.10 -66.18
CA TYR A 694 -16.12 -26.79 -65.46
C TYR A 694 -15.66 -28.19 -65.05
N TYR A 695 -16.04 -28.63 -63.85
CA TYR A 695 -15.78 -29.98 -63.38
C TYR A 695 -16.85 -30.93 -63.91
N ILE A 696 -16.41 -31.92 -64.69
CA ILE A 696 -17.25 -32.98 -65.24
C ILE A 696 -17.07 -34.20 -64.35
N SER A 697 -18.17 -34.74 -63.83
CA SER A 697 -18.17 -35.94 -62.99
C SER A 697 -18.64 -37.14 -63.81
N VAL A 698 -17.87 -38.23 -63.83
CA VAL A 698 -18.19 -39.45 -64.57
C VAL A 698 -18.57 -40.54 -63.58
N ASN A 699 -19.84 -40.93 -63.58
CA ASN A 699 -20.40 -41.97 -62.72
C ASN A 699 -20.74 -43.19 -63.58
N SER A 700 -19.91 -44.22 -63.52
CA SER A 700 -20.07 -45.43 -64.33
C SER A 700 -19.55 -46.67 -63.58
N PRO A 701 -20.23 -47.82 -63.66
CA PRO A 701 -19.73 -49.09 -63.14
C PRO A 701 -18.63 -49.72 -64.02
N ILE A 702 -18.42 -49.22 -65.24
CA ILE A 702 -17.43 -49.72 -66.21
C ILE A 702 -16.55 -48.58 -66.76
N PRO A 703 -15.36 -48.87 -67.34
CA PRO A 703 -14.57 -47.87 -68.05
C PRO A 703 -15.37 -47.24 -69.21
N VAL A 704 -15.36 -45.90 -69.29
CA VAL A 704 -16.08 -45.14 -70.33
C VAL A 704 -15.08 -44.58 -71.34
N TYR A 705 -15.41 -44.69 -72.63
CA TYR A 705 -14.64 -44.11 -73.73
C TYR A 705 -15.48 -43.03 -74.41
N ALA A 706 -14.83 -41.94 -74.82
CA ALA A 706 -15.51 -40.82 -75.44
C ALA A 706 -14.61 -40.05 -76.42
N LEU A 707 -15.24 -39.42 -77.41
CA LEU A 707 -14.61 -38.41 -78.25
C LEU A 707 -14.74 -37.04 -77.59
N VAL A 708 -13.63 -36.48 -77.12
CA VAL A 708 -13.57 -35.13 -76.54
C VAL A 708 -12.96 -34.19 -77.59
N ASN A 709 -13.73 -33.20 -78.07
CA ASN A 709 -13.44 -32.42 -79.28
C ASN A 709 -12.94 -33.29 -80.46
N GLY A 710 -13.61 -34.43 -80.68
CA GLY A 710 -13.30 -35.37 -81.76
C GLY A 710 -12.11 -36.31 -81.53
N LYS A 711 -11.38 -36.19 -80.41
CA LYS A 711 -10.27 -37.09 -80.06
C LYS A 711 -10.72 -38.15 -79.05
N ASN A 712 -10.47 -39.43 -79.35
CA ASN A 712 -10.80 -40.52 -78.44
C ASN A 712 -9.93 -40.47 -77.18
N VAL A 713 -10.57 -40.55 -76.01
CA VAL A 713 -9.97 -40.61 -74.68
C VAL A 713 -10.80 -41.50 -73.76
N SER A 714 -10.16 -42.09 -72.75
CA SER A 714 -10.88 -42.63 -71.59
C SER A 714 -11.49 -41.46 -70.80
N LEU A 715 -12.81 -41.47 -70.65
CA LEU A 715 -13.56 -40.39 -70.01
C LEU A 715 -13.56 -40.58 -68.48
N VAL A 716 -13.03 -39.60 -67.75
CA VAL A 716 -12.85 -39.64 -66.29
C VAL A 716 -13.24 -38.31 -65.65
N SER A 717 -13.60 -38.32 -64.36
CA SER A 717 -13.98 -37.11 -63.63
C SER A 717 -12.83 -36.11 -63.56
N ASN A 718 -12.96 -34.94 -64.20
CA ASN A 718 -11.88 -33.95 -64.30
C ASN A 718 -12.42 -32.55 -64.67
N TRP A 719 -11.52 -31.56 -64.68
CA TRP A 719 -11.77 -30.20 -65.18
C TRP A 719 -11.60 -30.14 -66.70
N TYR A 720 -12.62 -29.62 -67.39
CA TYR A 720 -12.60 -29.39 -68.84
C TYR A 720 -12.85 -27.90 -69.12
N ASN A 721 -12.27 -27.37 -70.20
CA ASN A 721 -12.53 -25.99 -70.63
C ASN A 721 -14.01 -25.81 -71.00
N GLY A 722 -14.54 -24.61 -70.77
CA GLY A 722 -15.77 -24.19 -71.44
C GLY A 722 -15.67 -24.34 -72.96
N SER A 723 -16.79 -24.64 -73.61
CA SER A 723 -16.95 -24.93 -75.05
C SER A 723 -16.22 -26.18 -75.59
N VAL A 724 -16.03 -27.21 -74.76
CA VAL A 724 -15.58 -28.55 -75.19
C VAL A 724 -16.78 -29.48 -75.37
N THR A 725 -16.86 -30.22 -76.47
CA THR A 725 -17.88 -31.26 -76.70
C THR A 725 -17.35 -32.64 -76.29
N ILE A 726 -18.18 -33.43 -75.60
CA ILE A 726 -17.90 -34.81 -75.16
C ILE A 726 -18.96 -35.74 -75.78
N ASN A 727 -18.55 -36.81 -76.48
CA ASN A 727 -19.43 -37.82 -77.07
C ASN A 727 -19.09 -39.24 -76.58
N VAL A 728 -19.97 -39.87 -75.81
CA VAL A 728 -19.79 -41.17 -75.13
C VAL A 728 -20.08 -42.36 -76.06
N GLU A 729 -19.17 -43.34 -76.10
CA GLU A 729 -19.26 -44.52 -76.96
C GLU A 729 -19.99 -45.71 -76.28
N ASN A 730 -20.95 -46.34 -76.98
CA ASN A 730 -21.67 -47.51 -76.47
C ASN A 730 -20.89 -48.81 -76.79
N ILE A 731 -20.08 -49.27 -75.83
CA ILE A 731 -19.26 -50.47 -75.93
C ILE A 731 -19.68 -51.47 -74.84
N THR A 732 -19.93 -52.73 -75.21
CA THR A 732 -20.20 -53.80 -74.23
C THR A 732 -18.92 -54.21 -73.53
N TYR A 733 -18.95 -54.24 -72.20
CA TYR A 733 -17.82 -54.66 -71.37
C TYR A 733 -17.93 -56.16 -71.04
N TYR A 734 -16.80 -56.85 -70.97
CA TYR A 734 -16.73 -58.29 -70.69
C TYR A 734 -15.84 -58.57 -69.47
N PRO A 735 -16.40 -58.61 -68.24
CA PRO A 735 -15.67 -59.05 -67.05
C PRO A 735 -15.14 -60.49 -67.14
N SER A 736 -15.78 -61.37 -67.92
CA SER A 736 -15.29 -62.73 -68.18
C SER A 736 -15.84 -63.30 -69.50
N GLN A 737 -15.40 -64.50 -69.90
CA GLN A 737 -16.00 -65.20 -71.06
C GLN A 737 -17.47 -65.62 -70.84
N LEU A 738 -17.93 -65.68 -69.58
CA LEU A 738 -19.29 -66.09 -69.20
C LEU A 738 -20.08 -64.97 -68.48
N THR A 739 -19.55 -63.75 -68.48
CA THR A 739 -20.12 -62.55 -67.84
C THR A 739 -19.93 -61.33 -68.73
N ARG A 740 -20.99 -60.55 -68.97
CA ARG A 740 -20.90 -59.29 -69.71
C ARG A 740 -21.79 -58.20 -69.13
N ASP A 741 -21.34 -56.95 -69.23
CA ASP A 741 -22.09 -55.75 -68.86
C ASP A 741 -22.41 -54.93 -70.11
N VAL A 742 -23.69 -54.72 -70.37
CA VAL A 742 -24.18 -53.98 -71.54
C VAL A 742 -24.68 -52.61 -71.09
N ILE A 743 -24.24 -51.52 -71.75
CA ILE A 743 -24.75 -50.17 -71.49
C ILE A 743 -26.23 -50.10 -71.92
N ILE A 744 -27.10 -49.68 -71.00
CA ILE A 744 -28.54 -49.54 -71.23
C ILE A 744 -28.98 -48.07 -71.32
N SER A 745 -28.22 -47.13 -70.74
CA SER A 745 -28.43 -45.69 -70.95
C SER A 745 -27.21 -44.86 -70.54
N VAL A 746 -27.08 -43.67 -71.14
CA VAL A 746 -26.21 -42.59 -70.67
C VAL A 746 -27.09 -41.37 -70.40
N SER A 747 -26.83 -40.68 -69.30
CA SER A 747 -27.58 -39.50 -68.86
C SER A 747 -26.61 -38.34 -68.57
N PRO A 748 -26.93 -37.08 -68.95
CA PRO A 748 -28.18 -36.65 -69.58
C PRO A 748 -28.26 -36.87 -71.10
N SER A 749 -27.15 -37.15 -71.77
CA SER A 749 -27.05 -37.37 -73.22
C SER A 749 -25.78 -38.14 -73.55
N ASN A 750 -25.74 -38.79 -74.72
CA ASN A 750 -24.49 -39.32 -75.28
C ASN A 750 -23.53 -38.18 -75.70
N ILE A 751 -24.07 -37.07 -76.21
CA ILE A 751 -23.31 -35.88 -76.66
C ILE A 751 -23.62 -34.70 -75.73
N ILE A 752 -22.58 -34.08 -75.19
CA ILE A 752 -22.66 -33.04 -74.14
C ILE A 752 -21.68 -31.91 -74.46
N ASP A 753 -22.17 -30.67 -74.52
CA ASP A 753 -21.34 -29.46 -74.63
C ASP A 753 -21.06 -28.87 -73.24
N VAL A 754 -19.77 -28.80 -72.89
CA VAL A 754 -19.27 -28.33 -71.60
C VAL A 754 -19.48 -26.82 -71.48
N THR A 755 -20.62 -26.47 -70.92
CA THR A 755 -21.14 -25.10 -70.70
C THR A 755 -21.49 -24.84 -69.23
N SER A 756 -21.47 -25.88 -68.41
CA SER A 756 -21.69 -25.86 -66.95
C SER A 756 -21.11 -27.15 -66.35
N PRO A 757 -20.98 -27.24 -65.01
CA PRO A 757 -20.56 -28.48 -64.35
C PRO A 757 -21.68 -29.53 -64.42
N ILE A 758 -21.35 -30.75 -64.84
CA ILE A 758 -22.36 -31.78 -65.15
C ILE A 758 -21.89 -33.18 -64.76
N THR A 759 -22.83 -34.03 -64.35
CA THR A 759 -22.57 -35.44 -64.01
C THR A 759 -23.06 -36.33 -65.15
N ILE A 760 -22.12 -37.01 -65.81
CA ILE A 760 -22.36 -38.02 -66.84
C ILE A 760 -22.56 -39.36 -66.13
N THR A 761 -23.76 -39.93 -66.20
CA THR A 761 -24.07 -41.22 -65.58
C THR A 761 -24.30 -42.28 -66.64
N VAL A 762 -23.53 -43.37 -66.59
CA VAL A 762 -23.66 -44.54 -67.48
C VAL A 762 -24.25 -45.70 -66.70
N ASN A 763 -25.37 -46.24 -67.16
CA ASN A 763 -26.04 -47.39 -66.55
C ASN A 763 -25.80 -48.65 -67.38
N THR A 764 -25.52 -49.78 -66.73
CA THR A 764 -25.32 -51.09 -67.36
C THR A 764 -26.26 -52.16 -66.80
N ILE A 765 -26.37 -53.28 -67.49
CA ILE A 765 -26.95 -54.52 -66.96
C ILE A 765 -26.00 -55.70 -67.19
N THR A 766 -25.74 -56.47 -66.12
CA THR A 766 -24.94 -57.69 -66.16
C THR A 766 -25.74 -58.88 -66.69
N GLN A 767 -25.12 -59.74 -67.48
CA GLN A 767 -25.68 -61.00 -67.98
C GLN A 767 -24.72 -62.18 -67.75
N TYR A 768 -25.28 -63.37 -67.55
CA TYR A 768 -24.56 -64.63 -67.32
C TYR A 768 -25.08 -65.76 -68.23
N TYR A 769 -24.23 -66.75 -68.51
CA TYR A 769 -24.59 -67.93 -69.31
C TYR A 769 -25.04 -69.12 -68.45
N VAL A 770 -26.04 -69.87 -68.91
CA VAL A 770 -26.69 -70.98 -68.19
C VAL A 770 -26.70 -72.25 -69.06
N ASN A 771 -26.60 -73.43 -68.43
CA ASN A 771 -26.48 -74.73 -69.09
C ASN A 771 -27.25 -75.86 -68.36
N VAL A 772 -27.78 -76.88 -69.05
CA VAL A 772 -28.85 -77.77 -68.51
C VAL A 772 -28.69 -79.26 -68.92
N SER A 773 -28.93 -80.21 -68.00
CA SER A 773 -28.86 -81.67 -68.19
C SER A 773 -29.88 -82.45 -67.32
N THR A 774 -30.57 -83.45 -67.87
CA THR A 774 -31.66 -84.17 -67.17
C THR A 774 -32.06 -85.51 -67.82
N PRO A 775 -32.49 -86.55 -67.06
CA PRO A 775 -33.04 -87.81 -67.57
C PRO A 775 -34.56 -87.78 -67.86
N MET A 776 -35.25 -86.67 -67.57
CA MET A 776 -36.70 -86.49 -67.82
C MET A 776 -37.01 -85.05 -68.27
N PRO A 777 -38.12 -84.75 -68.96
CA PRO A 777 -38.46 -83.37 -69.36
C PRO A 777 -38.67 -82.45 -68.15
N ILE A 778 -38.19 -81.21 -68.24
CA ILE A 778 -38.18 -80.25 -67.12
C ILE A 778 -38.83 -78.94 -67.53
N TYR A 779 -39.89 -78.59 -66.82
CA TYR A 779 -40.64 -77.37 -66.97
C TYR A 779 -40.25 -76.39 -65.86
N ALA A 780 -40.12 -75.11 -66.24
CA ALA A 780 -39.74 -74.05 -65.33
C ALA A 780 -40.49 -72.76 -65.66
N ILE A 781 -40.88 -72.03 -64.63
CA ILE A 781 -41.37 -70.67 -64.76
C ILE A 781 -40.15 -69.75 -64.80
N ILE A 782 -39.93 -69.12 -65.97
CA ILE A 782 -38.86 -68.13 -66.18
C ILE A 782 -39.54 -66.78 -66.40
N ASN A 783 -39.24 -65.81 -65.54
CA ASN A 783 -39.86 -64.46 -65.55
C ASN A 783 -41.39 -64.50 -65.69
N GLY A 784 -42.05 -65.38 -64.91
CA GLY A 784 -43.51 -65.51 -64.86
C GLY A 784 -44.17 -66.34 -65.98
N LYS A 785 -43.41 -66.86 -66.95
CA LYS A 785 -43.95 -67.74 -68.01
C LYS A 785 -43.41 -69.17 -67.87
N ASN A 786 -44.31 -70.16 -67.85
CA ASN A 786 -43.92 -71.58 -67.90
C ASN A 786 -43.34 -71.92 -69.29
N THR A 787 -42.16 -72.54 -69.31
CA THR A 787 -41.40 -72.93 -70.50
C THR A 787 -40.48 -74.12 -70.18
N THR A 788 -40.01 -74.83 -71.20
CA THR A 788 -38.89 -75.77 -71.04
C THR A 788 -37.59 -75.00 -70.76
N LEU A 789 -36.81 -75.45 -69.78
CA LEU A 789 -35.52 -74.85 -69.41
C LEU A 789 -34.38 -75.33 -70.33
N THR A 790 -33.60 -74.42 -70.90
CA THR A 790 -32.52 -74.70 -71.88
C THR A 790 -31.31 -73.76 -71.69
N SER A 791 -30.19 -74.06 -72.35
CA SER A 791 -28.91 -73.33 -72.20
C SER A 791 -28.88 -72.00 -73.00
N ASN A 792 -28.68 -70.85 -72.34
CA ASN A 792 -28.61 -69.53 -72.99
C ASN A 792 -27.99 -68.43 -72.07
N TRP A 793 -27.83 -67.20 -72.59
CA TRP A 793 -27.57 -65.99 -71.81
C TRP A 793 -28.85 -65.46 -71.15
N TYR A 794 -28.77 -65.10 -69.87
CA TYR A 794 -29.86 -64.50 -69.09
C TYR A 794 -29.37 -63.27 -68.32
N ASN A 795 -30.30 -62.34 -68.01
CA ASN A 795 -29.99 -61.17 -67.19
C ASN A 795 -29.64 -61.60 -65.75
N SER A 796 -28.69 -60.91 -65.14
CA SER A 796 -28.48 -60.97 -63.69
C SER A 796 -29.80 -60.64 -62.97
N GLY A 797 -30.20 -61.47 -62.02
CA GLY A 797 -31.50 -61.36 -61.34
C GLY A 797 -32.67 -62.10 -62.02
N THR A 798 -32.47 -62.79 -63.15
CA THR A 798 -33.51 -63.64 -63.75
C THR A 798 -33.85 -64.81 -62.81
N GLU A 799 -35.11 -64.94 -62.40
CA GLU A 799 -35.55 -66.06 -61.57
C GLU A 799 -36.00 -67.25 -62.44
N ILE A 800 -35.50 -68.44 -62.11
CA ILE A 800 -35.88 -69.71 -62.72
C ILE A 800 -36.44 -70.62 -61.62
N ASN A 801 -37.74 -70.92 -61.70
CA ASN A 801 -38.44 -71.79 -60.77
C ASN A 801 -38.83 -73.09 -61.48
N VAL A 802 -38.07 -74.15 -61.24
CA VAL A 802 -38.27 -75.49 -61.80
C VAL A 802 -39.34 -76.25 -61.02
N GLU A 803 -40.26 -76.89 -61.74
CA GLU A 803 -41.41 -77.57 -61.12
C GLU A 803 -41.05 -79.02 -60.71
N ASN A 804 -41.15 -79.35 -59.41
CA ASN A 804 -40.93 -80.72 -58.91
C ASN A 804 -42.15 -81.63 -59.15
N ILE A 805 -42.48 -81.84 -60.42
CA ILE A 805 -43.57 -82.71 -60.82
C ILE A 805 -43.08 -84.16 -60.78
N THR A 806 -43.72 -84.98 -59.93
CA THR A 806 -43.47 -86.43 -59.92
C THR A 806 -43.94 -87.03 -61.24
N TYR A 807 -43.03 -87.65 -61.98
CA TYR A 807 -43.33 -88.27 -63.27
C TYR A 807 -43.92 -89.67 -63.05
N TYR A 808 -45.20 -89.83 -63.39
CA TYR A 808 -45.95 -91.09 -63.25
C TYR A 808 -46.01 -91.84 -64.59
N PRO A 809 -45.24 -92.92 -64.78
CA PRO A 809 -45.44 -93.84 -65.91
C PRO A 809 -46.65 -94.77 -65.68
N SER A 810 -47.13 -94.94 -64.44
CA SER A 810 -48.32 -95.72 -64.10
C SER A 810 -48.94 -95.27 -62.77
N THR A 811 -50.00 -95.95 -62.29
CA THR A 811 -50.69 -95.62 -61.03
C THR A 811 -50.06 -96.23 -59.77
N SER A 812 -49.21 -97.26 -59.92
CA SER A 812 -48.54 -97.95 -58.82
C SER A 812 -47.01 -97.76 -58.80
N GLU A 813 -46.46 -97.07 -59.81
CA GLU A 813 -45.05 -96.73 -59.95
C GLU A 813 -44.87 -95.24 -60.23
N ARG A 814 -43.77 -94.66 -59.75
CA ARG A 814 -43.48 -93.22 -59.94
C ARG A 814 -41.98 -92.93 -59.94
N TYR A 815 -41.55 -91.98 -60.76
CA TYR A 815 -40.25 -91.33 -60.67
C TYR A 815 -40.39 -90.03 -59.88
N VAL A 816 -39.81 -89.99 -58.69
CA VAL A 816 -39.71 -88.78 -57.86
C VAL A 816 -38.35 -88.14 -58.13
N MET A 817 -38.30 -86.81 -58.35
CA MET A 817 -37.03 -86.10 -58.45
C MET A 817 -36.24 -86.26 -57.13
N LYS A 818 -35.03 -86.81 -57.23
CA LYS A 818 -34.13 -87.07 -56.10
C LYS A 818 -33.30 -85.85 -55.76
N SER A 819 -32.83 -85.16 -56.79
CA SER A 819 -32.05 -83.94 -56.67
C SER A 819 -32.12 -83.11 -57.95
N ILE A 820 -32.00 -81.80 -57.77
CA ILE A 820 -31.61 -80.85 -58.80
C ILE A 820 -30.42 -80.05 -58.25
N SER A 821 -29.40 -79.84 -59.06
CA SER A 821 -28.37 -78.83 -58.89
C SER A 821 -28.69 -77.67 -59.84
N PRO A 822 -28.53 -76.39 -59.45
CA PRO A 822 -28.16 -75.92 -58.11
C PRO A 822 -29.32 -76.01 -57.10
N GLY A 823 -30.57 -76.04 -57.57
CA GLY A 823 -31.77 -76.08 -56.73
C GLY A 823 -33.05 -75.99 -57.54
N MET A 824 -34.22 -76.20 -56.90
CA MET A 824 -35.52 -76.11 -57.58
C MET A 824 -35.81 -74.68 -58.04
N VAL A 825 -35.55 -73.69 -57.19
CA VAL A 825 -35.62 -72.27 -57.54
C VAL A 825 -34.22 -71.71 -57.44
N PHE A 826 -33.77 -71.01 -58.49
CA PHE A 826 -32.49 -70.32 -58.49
C PHE A 826 -32.58 -69.04 -59.33
N THR A 827 -31.94 -67.99 -58.82
CA THR A 827 -31.78 -66.72 -59.53
C THR A 827 -30.45 -66.73 -60.25
N ILE A 828 -30.41 -66.29 -61.51
CA ILE A 828 -29.18 -66.16 -62.28
C ILE A 828 -28.35 -65.00 -61.72
N SER A 829 -27.45 -65.32 -60.81
CA SER A 829 -26.50 -64.39 -60.17
C SER A 829 -25.05 -64.65 -60.57
N SER A 830 -24.80 -65.73 -61.31
CA SER A 830 -23.51 -66.17 -61.82
C SER A 830 -23.71 -67.22 -62.95
N PRO A 831 -22.68 -67.61 -63.72
CA PRO A 831 -22.81 -68.65 -64.73
C PRO A 831 -23.18 -70.00 -64.09
N THR A 832 -24.26 -70.63 -64.57
CA THR A 832 -24.93 -71.72 -63.84
C THR A 832 -25.06 -73.00 -64.67
N ASN A 833 -24.64 -74.15 -64.13
CA ASN A 833 -24.97 -75.48 -64.66
C ASN A 833 -26.14 -76.10 -63.87
N VAL A 834 -27.07 -76.74 -64.55
CA VAL A 834 -28.30 -77.33 -64.00
C VAL A 834 -28.32 -78.84 -64.28
N GLU A 835 -28.40 -79.69 -63.25
CA GLU A 835 -28.32 -81.15 -63.36
C GLU A 835 -29.33 -81.87 -62.47
N ILE A 836 -30.02 -82.92 -62.97
CA ILE A 836 -31.20 -83.51 -62.31
C ILE A 836 -31.13 -85.05 -62.22
N THR A 837 -31.59 -85.63 -61.11
CA THR A 837 -31.66 -87.10 -60.88
C THR A 837 -32.99 -87.54 -60.24
N ALA A 838 -33.35 -88.84 -60.29
CA ALA A 838 -34.65 -89.37 -59.82
C ALA A 838 -34.58 -90.77 -59.14
N ILE A 839 -35.64 -91.16 -58.41
CA ILE A 839 -35.82 -92.47 -57.71
C ILE A 839 -37.19 -93.09 -58.03
N LYS A 840 -37.27 -94.44 -58.06
CA LYS A 840 -38.50 -95.25 -58.20
C LYS A 840 -39.01 -95.81 -56.85
N GLN A 841 -40.33 -95.90 -56.65
CA GLN A 841 -40.97 -96.27 -55.34
C GLN A 841 -42.27 -97.09 -55.45
N TYR A 842 -42.63 -97.80 -54.36
CA TYR A 842 -43.88 -98.60 -54.16
C TYR A 842 -44.49 -98.34 -52.76
N PHE A 843 -45.74 -98.73 -52.44
CA PHE A 843 -46.50 -98.24 -51.25
C PHE A 843 -46.83 -99.29 -50.15
N ILE A 844 -46.66 -98.95 -48.85
CA ILE A 844 -46.75 -99.87 -47.69
C ILE A 844 -47.60 -99.26 -46.54
N ARG A 845 -48.18 -100.06 -45.61
CA ARG A 845 -49.12 -99.61 -44.53
C ARG A 845 -48.78 -100.14 -43.11
N VAL A 846 -49.12 -99.42 -42.03
CA VAL A 846 -48.84 -99.75 -40.60
C VAL A 846 -49.83 -99.08 -39.63
N ASN A 847 -50.16 -99.71 -38.47
CA ASN A 847 -51.13 -99.22 -37.46
C ASN A 847 -50.63 -99.35 -35.97
N SER A 848 -50.40 -98.27 -35.22
CA SER A 848 -49.97 -98.40 -33.81
C SER A 848 -50.27 -97.20 -32.92
N VAL A 849 -50.44 -97.43 -31.60
CA VAL A 849 -50.46 -96.35 -30.59
C VAL A 849 -49.09 -96.03 -30.00
N ILE A 850 -48.00 -96.57 -30.56
CA ILE A 850 -46.62 -96.16 -30.27
C ILE A 850 -45.67 -96.20 -31.47
N PRO A 851 -44.49 -95.57 -31.34
CA PRO A 851 -43.36 -95.83 -32.24
C PRO A 851 -43.02 -97.33 -32.41
N VAL A 852 -43.40 -97.90 -33.55
CA VAL A 852 -43.19 -99.30 -33.96
C VAL A 852 -41.72 -99.54 -34.31
N LYS A 853 -40.88 -100.01 -33.36
CA LYS A 853 -39.45 -100.24 -33.64
C LYS A 853 -39.28 -101.32 -34.69
N ALA A 854 -38.58 -101.01 -35.78
CA ALA A 854 -38.29 -101.96 -36.85
C ALA A 854 -36.92 -101.73 -37.49
N TYR A 855 -36.16 -102.81 -37.65
CA TYR A 855 -34.98 -102.89 -38.49
C TYR A 855 -35.36 -102.67 -39.96
N ILE A 856 -35.14 -101.47 -40.48
CA ILE A 856 -35.26 -101.15 -41.91
C ILE A 856 -33.86 -101.25 -42.51
N ASN A 857 -33.68 -102.13 -43.50
CA ASN A 857 -32.37 -102.56 -44.03
C ASN A 857 -31.36 -102.88 -42.90
N GLY A 858 -31.78 -103.70 -41.93
CA GLY A 858 -30.95 -104.10 -40.78
C GLY A 858 -30.69 -102.98 -39.76
N THR A 859 -31.19 -101.77 -39.96
CA THR A 859 -30.96 -100.60 -39.09
C THR A 859 -32.21 -100.30 -38.27
N LEU A 860 -32.10 -100.31 -36.93
CA LEU A 860 -33.26 -100.16 -36.03
C LEU A 860 -33.84 -98.74 -36.10
N SER A 861 -35.02 -98.63 -36.69
CA SER A 861 -35.77 -97.40 -36.97
C SER A 861 -37.21 -97.54 -36.45
N TYR A 862 -38.14 -96.71 -36.92
CA TYR A 862 -39.59 -96.83 -36.67
C TYR A 862 -40.37 -96.95 -37.98
N LEU A 863 -41.39 -97.80 -38.04
CA LEU A 863 -42.13 -98.12 -39.27
C LEU A 863 -43.53 -97.48 -39.32
N ASN A 864 -43.89 -96.89 -40.47
CA ASN A 864 -45.19 -96.25 -40.74
C ASN A 864 -45.70 -96.50 -42.17
N SER A 865 -46.99 -96.25 -42.42
CA SER A 865 -47.58 -96.26 -43.77
C SER A 865 -46.91 -95.23 -44.68
N SER A 866 -46.33 -95.64 -45.81
CA SER A 866 -45.54 -94.75 -46.68
C SER A 866 -45.26 -95.33 -48.07
N TRP A 867 -44.87 -94.46 -49.01
CA TRP A 867 -44.13 -94.88 -50.21
C TRP A 867 -42.70 -95.22 -49.80
N ILE A 868 -42.27 -96.45 -50.04
CA ILE A 868 -40.95 -96.97 -49.72
C ILE A 868 -40.18 -97.24 -51.02
N ASN A 869 -38.88 -96.97 -51.01
CA ASN A 869 -38.00 -97.21 -52.13
C ASN A 869 -37.94 -98.71 -52.47
N GLU A 870 -37.81 -99.02 -53.75
CA GLU A 870 -37.57 -100.38 -54.25
C GLU A 870 -36.34 -101.01 -53.55
N TYR A 871 -36.41 -102.31 -53.28
CA TYR A 871 -35.39 -103.13 -52.60
C TYR A 871 -35.18 -102.87 -51.08
N THR A 872 -36.10 -102.18 -50.40
CA THR A 872 -36.01 -101.94 -48.93
C THR A 872 -36.49 -103.15 -48.10
N ASN A 873 -35.69 -103.64 -47.15
CA ASN A 873 -36.00 -104.73 -46.21
C ASN A 873 -36.48 -104.18 -44.85
N ILE A 874 -37.33 -104.90 -44.10
CA ILE A 874 -38.02 -104.41 -42.90
C ILE A 874 -38.26 -105.55 -41.88
N GLY A 875 -38.17 -105.33 -40.55
CA GLY A 875 -38.66 -106.27 -39.51
C GLY A 875 -38.62 -105.77 -38.04
N ILE A 876 -39.45 -106.29 -37.12
CA ILE A 876 -40.04 -105.49 -35.99
C ILE A 876 -39.71 -106.01 -34.55
N LEU A 877 -39.61 -105.10 -33.55
CA LEU A 877 -39.01 -105.29 -32.22
C LEU A 877 -39.84 -104.76 -31.02
N ASN A 878 -39.70 -105.40 -29.85
CA ASN A 878 -40.38 -105.13 -28.56
C ASN A 878 -39.40 -104.52 -27.52
N TYR A 879 -39.83 -103.53 -26.69
CA TYR A 879 -38.96 -102.82 -25.72
C TYR A 879 -39.73 -102.01 -24.64
N THR A 880 -39.01 -101.53 -23.61
CA THR A 880 -39.50 -100.55 -22.61
C THR A 880 -38.93 -99.16 -22.91
N TYR A 881 -39.76 -98.11 -22.95
CA TYR A 881 -39.42 -96.78 -23.47
C TYR A 881 -39.17 -95.75 -22.35
N TYR A 882 -37.92 -95.55 -21.93
CA TYR A 882 -37.58 -94.51 -20.97
C TYR A 882 -37.63 -93.11 -21.63
N VAL A 883 -38.15 -92.11 -20.91
CA VAL A 883 -38.43 -90.75 -21.41
C VAL A 883 -37.37 -89.74 -20.96
N ASN A 884 -36.75 -89.95 -19.79
CA ASN A 884 -35.46 -89.37 -19.38
C ASN A 884 -34.94 -90.12 -18.13
N SER A 885 -33.81 -89.69 -17.57
CA SER A 885 -33.31 -90.19 -16.26
C SER A 885 -34.24 -89.87 -15.09
N GLN A 886 -35.40 -89.25 -15.36
CA GLN A 886 -36.44 -88.87 -14.43
C GLN A 886 -37.86 -89.21 -14.96
N GLN A 887 -38.06 -90.05 -16.02
CA GLN A 887 -39.38 -90.40 -16.64
C GLN A 887 -39.36 -91.69 -17.54
N ARG A 888 -40.46 -92.51 -17.72
CA ARG A 888 -40.49 -93.76 -18.59
C ARG A 888 -41.86 -94.32 -19.10
N TYR A 889 -41.91 -95.40 -19.93
CA TYR A 889 -43.07 -96.14 -20.56
C TYR A 889 -42.83 -97.68 -20.89
N VAL A 890 -43.84 -98.56 -21.23
CA VAL A 890 -43.75 -100.07 -21.46
C VAL A 890 -44.67 -100.70 -22.58
N ILE A 891 -44.28 -101.76 -23.36
CA ILE A 891 -44.93 -102.36 -24.59
C ILE A 891 -45.78 -103.68 -24.45
N LEU A 892 -46.66 -103.94 -25.44
CA LEU A 892 -47.29 -105.25 -25.76
C LEU A 892 -46.84 -106.01 -27.07
N ASN A 893 -47.62 -106.00 -28.17
CA ASN A 893 -47.62 -107.08 -29.22
C ASN A 893 -47.56 -106.61 -30.71
N ILE A 894 -47.22 -107.48 -31.71
CA ILE A 894 -46.72 -107.12 -33.07
C ILE A 894 -47.14 -108.11 -34.21
N SER A 895 -47.45 -107.64 -35.45
CA SER A 895 -47.53 -108.48 -36.69
C SER A 895 -47.65 -107.65 -38.02
N PRO A 896 -47.16 -108.14 -39.20
CA PRO A 896 -46.23 -109.25 -39.42
C PRO A 896 -44.77 -108.79 -39.22
N GLN A 897 -43.85 -109.72 -38.98
CA GLN A 897 -42.58 -109.35 -38.36
C GLN A 897 -41.38 -109.08 -39.29
N SER A 898 -41.41 -109.43 -40.59
CA SER A 898 -40.37 -109.01 -41.56
C SER A 898 -40.74 -109.21 -43.05
N PHE A 899 -40.20 -108.38 -43.97
CA PHE A 899 -40.39 -108.45 -45.44
C PHE A 899 -39.42 -107.59 -46.28
N THR A 900 -39.50 -107.66 -47.62
CA THR A 900 -38.77 -106.81 -48.60
C THR A 900 -39.73 -106.12 -49.58
N VAL A 901 -39.49 -104.85 -49.89
CA VAL A 901 -40.29 -104.04 -50.83
C VAL A 901 -39.81 -104.20 -52.27
N LYS A 902 -40.55 -104.95 -53.07
CA LYS A 902 -40.57 -104.88 -54.54
C LYS A 902 -41.96 -104.53 -55.10
N ASN A 903 -42.95 -104.41 -54.21
CA ASN A 903 -44.38 -104.20 -54.45
C ASN A 903 -45.11 -103.86 -53.11
N PRO A 904 -46.42 -103.50 -53.09
CA PRO A 904 -47.19 -103.03 -51.89
C PRO A 904 -47.55 -104.04 -50.73
N LEU A 905 -47.76 -103.58 -49.45
CA LEU A 905 -47.89 -104.43 -48.18
C LEU A 905 -48.45 -103.73 -46.83
N SER A 906 -48.54 -104.36 -45.60
CA SER A 906 -49.23 -103.85 -44.31
C SER A 906 -48.82 -104.40 -42.84
N VAL A 907 -48.99 -103.70 -41.64
CA VAL A 907 -48.37 -103.96 -40.22
C VAL A 907 -49.03 -103.35 -38.85
N ASN A 908 -48.74 -103.71 -37.53
CA ASN A 908 -49.31 -103.13 -36.19
C ASN A 908 -48.56 -103.19 -34.72
N VAL A 909 -48.73 -102.29 -33.63
CA VAL A 909 -48.18 -102.29 -32.11
C VAL A 909 -48.84 -101.35 -30.90
N SER A 910 -48.49 -101.31 -29.54
CA SER A 910 -48.99 -100.42 -28.33
C SER A 910 -48.19 -100.19 -26.90
N THR A 911 -48.46 -99.17 -25.94
CA THR A 911 -47.79 -98.84 -24.53
C THR A 911 -48.47 -97.99 -23.31
N VAL A 912 -47.79 -97.70 -22.11
CA VAL A 912 -48.12 -96.80 -20.87
C VAL A 912 -46.90 -96.26 -19.93
N ARG A 913 -46.92 -95.26 -18.93
CA ARG A 913 -45.84 -94.26 -18.35
C ARG A 913 -45.42 -94.07 -16.76
N GLN A 914 -44.26 -93.41 -16.29
CA GLN A 914 -43.76 -92.91 -14.87
C GLN A 914 -42.67 -91.68 -14.70
N PHE A 915 -42.15 -91.17 -13.49
CA PHE A 915 -41.38 -89.83 -13.09
C PHE A 915 -40.35 -89.63 -11.79
N LEU A 916 -39.65 -88.46 -11.36
CA LEU A 916 -38.61 -88.24 -10.17
C LEU A 916 -38.19 -86.79 -9.54
N VAL A 917 -37.59 -86.61 -8.28
CA VAL A 917 -37.17 -85.34 -7.45
C VAL A 917 -35.92 -85.35 -6.43
N THR A 918 -35.40 -84.19 -5.86
CA THR A 918 -34.32 -84.00 -4.77
C THR A 918 -34.51 -82.84 -3.71
N ILE A 919 -33.96 -82.89 -2.45
CA ILE A 919 -33.80 -81.77 -1.44
C ILE A 919 -32.58 -81.98 -0.50
N ASN A 920 -31.85 -80.92 -0.06
CA ASN A 920 -30.71 -80.97 0.91
C ASN A 920 -29.72 -82.15 0.65
N ASN A 921 -29.52 -82.49 -0.64
CA ASN A 921 -28.74 -83.61 -1.19
C ASN A 921 -29.32 -85.05 -1.04
N VAL A 922 -30.65 -85.25 -1.11
CA VAL A 922 -31.32 -86.60 -1.13
C VAL A 922 -32.48 -86.69 -2.17
N SER A 923 -32.68 -87.82 -2.89
CA SER A 923 -33.50 -87.92 -4.14
C SER A 923 -34.36 -89.21 -4.35
N THR A 924 -35.56 -89.14 -5.00
CA THR A 924 -36.53 -90.29 -5.17
C THR A 924 -37.51 -90.23 -6.40
N TRP A 925 -37.89 -91.39 -7.00
CA TRP A 925 -38.82 -91.57 -8.15
C TRP A 925 -40.32 -91.78 -7.79
N TYR A 926 -41.26 -91.30 -8.64
CA TYR A 926 -42.74 -91.38 -8.50
C TYR A 926 -43.48 -91.46 -9.86
N ASN A 927 -44.81 -91.61 -9.89
CA ASN A 927 -45.58 -91.32 -11.12
C ASN A 927 -45.79 -89.78 -11.29
N GLU A 928 -46.27 -89.34 -12.44
CA GLU A 928 -46.38 -87.93 -12.82
C GLU A 928 -47.43 -87.16 -11.98
N GLY A 929 -46.99 -86.33 -11.01
CA GLY A 929 -47.78 -85.40 -10.18
C GLY A 929 -47.81 -85.65 -8.65
N SER A 930 -47.03 -84.94 -7.81
CA SER A 930 -46.97 -85.06 -6.31
C SER A 930 -46.43 -83.78 -5.58
N LYS A 931 -46.14 -83.74 -4.26
CA LYS A 931 -45.71 -82.50 -3.50
C LYS A 931 -44.74 -82.71 -2.31
N VAL A 932 -44.01 -81.65 -1.86
CA VAL A 932 -42.95 -81.66 -0.79
C VAL A 932 -42.82 -80.28 -0.03
N LEU A 933 -42.07 -80.16 1.10
CA LEU A 933 -41.96 -79.00 2.05
C LEU A 933 -40.51 -78.70 2.58
N LEU A 934 -40.22 -77.48 3.11
CA LEU A 934 -38.90 -76.93 3.57
C LEU A 934 -38.97 -76.04 4.87
N SER A 935 -38.06 -76.13 5.89
CA SER A 935 -38.04 -75.27 7.13
C SER A 935 -36.71 -75.24 7.97
N ALA A 936 -36.52 -74.27 8.92
CA ALA A 936 -35.30 -74.03 9.77
C ALA A 936 -35.51 -73.01 10.96
N ASN A 937 -34.48 -72.69 11.79
CA ASN A 937 -34.54 -71.91 13.07
C ASN A 937 -33.26 -71.04 13.39
N VAL A 938 -33.34 -69.91 14.14
CA VAL A 938 -32.26 -68.85 14.29
C VAL A 938 -32.25 -68.08 15.66
N PRO A 939 -31.10 -67.57 16.20
CA PRO A 939 -31.00 -66.82 17.49
C PRO A 939 -31.28 -65.29 17.44
N ILE A 940 -31.62 -64.67 18.59
CA ILE A 940 -32.02 -63.24 18.75
C ILE A 940 -31.01 -62.17 18.27
N TYR A 941 -29.71 -62.47 18.24
CA TYR A 941 -28.70 -61.54 17.73
C TYR A 941 -28.45 -61.66 16.21
N ASP A 942 -29.10 -62.59 15.51
CA ASP A 942 -28.95 -62.89 14.07
C ASP A 942 -30.29 -63.10 13.31
N VAL A 943 -30.25 -63.19 11.97
CA VAL A 943 -31.39 -63.41 11.03
C VAL A 943 -30.96 -64.33 9.87
N GLY A 944 -31.83 -65.16 9.24
CA GLY A 944 -31.42 -66.13 8.19
C GLY A 944 -32.45 -66.59 7.13
N LYS A 945 -31.99 -67.31 6.08
CA LYS A 945 -32.73 -67.60 4.82
C LYS A 945 -32.31 -68.89 4.06
N PHE A 946 -33.21 -69.53 3.27
CA PHE A 946 -32.92 -70.63 2.31
C PHE A 946 -32.62 -70.13 0.87
N VAL A 947 -31.86 -70.93 0.11
CA VAL A 947 -31.18 -70.62 -1.15
C VAL A 947 -31.07 -71.89 -2.01
N GLY A 948 -31.46 -71.84 -3.28
CA GLY A 948 -31.56 -73.00 -4.18
C GLY A 948 -32.40 -72.74 -5.42
N THR A 949 -33.38 -73.61 -5.69
CA THR A 949 -34.31 -73.51 -6.84
C THR A 949 -35.31 -72.35 -6.67
N TYR A 950 -35.69 -72.05 -5.42
CA TYR A 950 -36.74 -71.10 -5.08
C TYR A 950 -36.29 -69.96 -4.13
N ASN A 951 -35.12 -70.06 -3.48
CA ASN A 951 -34.52 -68.97 -2.68
C ASN A 951 -35.45 -68.38 -1.58
N VAL A 952 -36.21 -69.24 -0.90
CA VAL A 952 -37.29 -68.86 0.03
C VAL A 952 -36.81 -68.58 1.45
N SER A 953 -37.63 -67.88 2.24
CA SER A 953 -37.53 -67.95 3.72
C SER A 953 -37.95 -69.34 4.21
N PRO A 954 -37.47 -69.82 5.37
CA PRO A 954 -37.87 -71.13 5.90
C PRO A 954 -39.40 -71.27 6.07
N GLY A 955 -40.00 -72.33 5.51
CA GLY A 955 -41.42 -72.67 5.69
C GLY A 955 -42.29 -72.78 4.42
N THR A 956 -41.81 -73.35 3.30
CA THR A 956 -42.52 -73.31 1.99
C THR A 956 -42.65 -74.67 1.28
N TYR A 957 -43.76 -74.88 0.53
CA TYR A 957 -44.12 -76.09 -0.22
C TYR A 957 -43.83 -76.02 -1.74
N ILE A 958 -43.67 -77.19 -2.39
CA ILE A 958 -43.27 -77.39 -3.80
C ILE A 958 -43.95 -78.62 -4.45
N THR A 959 -43.94 -78.76 -5.79
CA THR A 959 -44.75 -79.76 -6.55
C THR A 959 -43.95 -80.55 -7.60
N VAL A 960 -44.09 -81.88 -7.60
CA VAL A 960 -43.49 -82.87 -8.50
C VAL A 960 -44.24 -82.94 -9.84
N ASN A 961 -44.22 -81.82 -10.55
CA ASN A 961 -44.38 -81.80 -12.02
C ASN A 961 -43.00 -81.67 -12.70
N SER A 962 -41.91 -81.61 -11.91
CA SER A 962 -40.51 -81.44 -12.33
C SER A 962 -39.52 -81.80 -11.20
N PRO A 963 -38.19 -81.86 -11.48
CA PRO A 963 -37.10 -81.95 -10.48
C PRO A 963 -36.83 -80.64 -9.69
N ILE A 964 -36.17 -80.70 -8.50
CA ILE A 964 -36.05 -79.61 -7.48
C ILE A 964 -34.77 -79.76 -6.56
N VAL A 965 -34.23 -78.69 -5.88
CA VAL A 965 -33.07 -78.66 -4.89
C VAL A 965 -32.99 -77.37 -3.96
N GLU A 966 -32.51 -77.38 -2.67
CA GLU A 966 -32.40 -76.20 -1.69
C GLU A 966 -31.31 -76.27 -0.52
N ARG A 967 -30.90 -75.14 0.17
CA ARG A 967 -29.93 -74.97 1.33
C ARG A 967 -30.01 -73.63 2.19
N LEU A 968 -29.40 -73.40 3.40
CA LEU A 968 -29.62 -72.25 4.38
C LEU A 968 -28.38 -71.30 4.77
N VAL A 969 -28.55 -70.02 5.26
CA VAL A 969 -27.50 -68.98 5.71
C VAL A 969 -28.00 -67.90 6.78
N LEU A 970 -27.13 -67.15 7.57
CA LEU A 970 -27.43 -66.17 8.71
C LEU A 970 -26.64 -64.77 8.81
N SER A 971 -27.04 -63.74 9.62
CA SER A 971 -26.33 -62.43 9.94
C SER A 971 -26.87 -61.45 11.09
N PRO A 972 -26.12 -60.44 11.67
CA PRO A 972 -26.34 -59.79 13.02
C PRO A 972 -27.21 -58.49 13.26
N ASN A 973 -27.32 -58.00 14.53
CA ASN A 973 -28.21 -56.90 15.05
C ASN A 973 -27.51 -55.81 15.95
N TYR A 974 -27.99 -54.54 15.95
CA TYR A 974 -27.31 -53.35 16.56
C TYR A 974 -28.03 -52.53 17.66
N VAL A 975 -29.37 -52.60 17.83
CA VAL A 975 -30.12 -51.62 18.67
C VAL A 975 -29.81 -51.69 20.18
N PHE A 976 -29.16 -52.77 20.63
CA PHE A 976 -29.01 -53.16 22.02
C PHE A 976 -28.01 -52.33 22.87
N TYR A 977 -27.08 -51.59 22.26
CA TYR A 977 -25.85 -51.15 22.94
C TYR A 977 -25.86 -49.76 23.63
N GLY A 978 -26.87 -48.90 23.42
CA GLY A 978 -26.76 -47.47 23.76
C GLY A 978 -27.09 -47.04 25.20
N GLY A 979 -27.85 -47.82 25.97
CA GLY A 979 -28.56 -47.33 27.17
C GLY A 979 -27.72 -47.04 28.42
N ILE A 980 -26.40 -47.22 28.39
CA ILE A 980 -25.55 -47.33 29.60
C ILE A 980 -25.00 -45.97 30.09
N ALA A 981 -24.92 -44.95 29.24
CA ALA A 981 -24.16 -43.72 29.52
C ALA A 981 -24.79 -42.72 30.52
N GLY A 982 -26.10 -42.80 30.79
CA GLY A 982 -26.84 -41.72 31.45
C GLY A 982 -26.62 -41.52 32.96
N ALA A 983 -26.04 -42.49 33.66
CA ALA A 983 -26.11 -42.56 35.13
C ALA A 983 -25.09 -41.69 35.90
N VAL A 984 -24.04 -41.18 35.24
CA VAL A 984 -22.81 -40.70 35.94
C VAL A 984 -22.88 -39.23 36.39
N ILE A 985 -23.64 -38.37 35.69
CA ILE A 985 -23.52 -36.91 35.82
C ILE A 985 -24.13 -36.35 37.13
N ALA A 986 -25.10 -37.05 37.74
CA ALA A 986 -25.90 -36.52 38.85
C ALA A 986 -25.13 -36.26 40.17
N ILE A 987 -23.91 -36.78 40.33
CA ILE A 987 -23.19 -36.83 41.61
C ILE A 987 -22.43 -35.52 41.92
N VAL A 988 -22.05 -34.73 40.91
CA VAL A 988 -21.09 -33.61 41.08
C VAL A 988 -21.70 -32.39 41.80
N ILE A 989 -23.01 -32.20 41.74
CA ILE A 989 -23.71 -30.98 42.22
C ILE A 989 -23.64 -30.81 43.75
N ALA A 990 -23.42 -31.88 44.52
CA ALA A 990 -23.58 -31.88 45.97
C ALA A 990 -22.47 -31.17 46.78
N VAL A 991 -21.28 -30.92 46.21
CA VAL A 991 -20.06 -30.64 46.98
C VAL A 991 -19.82 -29.16 47.30
N VAL A 992 -20.31 -28.24 46.47
CA VAL A 992 -19.90 -26.81 46.50
C VAL A 992 -20.53 -26.00 47.65
N LEU A 993 -21.61 -26.49 48.29
CA LEU A 993 -22.47 -25.71 49.20
C LEU A 993 -21.94 -25.47 50.64
N LEU A 994 -20.68 -25.76 50.97
CA LEU A 994 -20.25 -25.96 52.38
C LEU A 994 -19.17 -25.03 52.99
N SER A 995 -18.61 -24.04 52.30
CA SER A 995 -17.61 -23.09 52.88
C SER A 995 -18.22 -21.80 53.47
N LYS A 996 -17.76 -21.35 54.66
CA LYS A 996 -18.36 -20.27 55.50
C LYS A 996 -17.23 -19.38 56.12
N ARG A 997 -17.41 -18.21 56.78
CA ARG A 997 -18.57 -17.44 57.33
C ARG A 997 -18.13 -15.97 57.65
N LYS A 998 -19.08 -15.11 58.10
CA LYS A 998 -18.95 -13.74 58.70
C LYS A 998 -18.96 -12.54 57.70
N GLY A 999 -19.57 -11.39 58.02
CA GLY A 999 -20.49 -11.07 59.14
C GLY A 999 -20.90 -9.58 59.30
N LYS A 1000 -22.18 -9.35 59.67
CA LYS A 1000 -22.87 -8.16 60.28
C LYS A 1000 -22.27 -6.73 60.17
N GLY A 1001 -23.14 -5.73 59.86
CA GLY A 1001 -22.95 -4.35 60.36
C GLY A 1001 -23.91 -3.26 59.85
N LYS A 1002 -25.01 -3.02 60.59
CA LYS A 1002 -26.13 -2.09 60.28
C LYS A 1002 -26.99 -2.44 59.07
#